data_AF-A0A0E0NV57-F1
#
_entry.id   AF-A0A0E0NV57-F1
#
_cell.length_a   1.000
_cell.length_b   1.000
_cell.length_c   1.000
_cell.angle_alpha   90.00
_cell.angle_beta   90.00
_cell.angle_gamma   90.00
#
_symmetry.space_group_name_H-M   'P 1'
#
loop_
_entity.id
_entity.type
_entity.pdbx_description
1 polymer ?
#
loop_
_entity_poly.entity_id
_entity_poly.type
_entity_poly.pdbx_seq_one_letter_code
_entity_poly.pdbx_strand_id
1 'polypeptide(L)'
;MTVGKDVSSLFTDVVNCMQTENLELKKLVYLYLINYAKSQPDLAILAVNTFVKDSQDPNPLIRALAVRTMGCIRVDKITEYLCDPLQRCLKDDDPYVRKTAAICVAKLYDINAELVEDRGFLEALKDLISDNNPMVVANAVAALAEIQDSSTRPIFEITSHTLSKLLTALNECTEWGQVFILDSLSRYKAADAREAENIVERVTPRLQHANCAVVLSAVKIILLQMELITSTDVVRNLCKKMAPPLVTLLSAEPEIQYVALRNINLIVQKRPTILAHEIKVFFCKYNDPIYVKMEKLEIMIKLASDRNIDQVLLEFKEYATEVDVDFVRKAVRAIGRCAIKLERAAERCISVLLELIKIKVNYVVQEAIIVIKDIFRRYPNTYESIIATLCESLDTLDEPEAKASMIWIIGEYAERIDNADELLESFLETFPEEPALVQLQLLTATVKLFLKKPTEGPQQMIQAVLNNATVETDNPDLRDRAYIYWRLLSTDPEAAKDVVLAEKPVISDDSNQLDSSLLDDLLANISTLSSVYHKPPEAFVSRVKTAPRADDEEFADTAETGYSESPSQGVDGASPSSSAGTSSNVPVKQPAAPAAPAPMPDLLGDLMGMDNSIVPVDEPTAPSGPPLPVLLPSTTGQGLQISAQLVRRDGQIFYDISFDNGTQTVLDGFMIQFNKNTFGLAAGGALQVSPLQPGTSARTLLPMVAFQNLSPGAPSSLLQVAVKNNQQPVWYFNDKIPMHAFFGEDGKMERTSFLEAWKSLPDDNEFSKEFPSSVVSSIDATVEHLAASNVFFIAKRKNSNKDVLYMSAKIPRGIPFLIELTAAVGVPGVKCAVKTPNKEMVALFFEAMESLLKFGCGVVSQELIDSA
;
A
#
# COMPACT_ATOMS: atom_id res chain seq x y z
N MET A 1 -11.74 26.96 6.57
CA MET A 1 -10.43 26.49 6.08
C MET A 1 -10.29 24.98 6.10
N THR A 2 -10.11 24.30 7.25
CA THR A 2 -9.87 22.83 7.30
C THR A 2 -11.04 21.95 6.87
N VAL A 3 -12.28 22.47 6.91
CA VAL A 3 -13.51 21.81 6.41
C VAL A 3 -13.86 22.23 4.97
N GLY A 4 -12.89 22.75 4.21
CA GLY A 4 -13.07 23.17 2.81
C GLY A 4 -13.88 24.45 2.59
N LYS A 5 -14.40 25.10 3.65
CA LYS A 5 -15.08 26.40 3.54
C LYS A 5 -14.08 27.54 3.35
N ASP A 6 -14.33 28.36 2.34
CA ASP A 6 -13.61 29.62 2.12
C ASP A 6 -13.94 30.62 3.23
N VAL A 7 -12.90 31.18 3.84
CA VAL A 7 -12.97 32.22 4.88
C VAL A 7 -12.11 33.43 4.51
N SER A 8 -11.81 33.60 3.22
CA SER A 8 -11.07 34.73 2.65
C SER A 8 -11.69 36.09 2.98
N SER A 9 -13.00 36.16 3.19
CA SER A 9 -13.70 37.39 3.58
C SER A 9 -13.25 37.97 4.92
N LEU A 10 -12.64 37.16 5.79
CA LEU A 10 -12.16 37.57 7.12
C LEU A 10 -10.71 38.09 7.09
N PHE A 11 -10.10 38.25 5.92
CA PHE A 11 -8.67 38.51 5.80
C PHE A 11 -8.24 39.76 6.59
N THR A 12 -8.96 40.87 6.43
CA THR A 12 -8.66 42.12 7.14
C THR A 12 -8.79 41.97 8.65
N ASP A 13 -9.83 41.29 9.13
CA ASP A 13 -10.06 41.06 10.56
C ASP A 13 -8.95 40.20 11.17
N VAL A 14 -8.51 39.17 10.45
CA VAL A 14 -7.44 38.28 10.89
C VAL A 14 -6.08 38.97 10.87
N VAL A 15 -5.79 39.81 9.88
CA VAL A 15 -4.55 40.61 9.82
C VAL A 15 -4.48 41.58 11.01
N ASN A 16 -5.59 42.19 11.42
CA ASN A 16 -5.63 43.07 12.59
C ASN A 16 -5.23 42.34 13.89
N CYS A 17 -5.49 41.03 13.98
CA CYS A 17 -5.11 40.19 15.12
C CYS A 17 -3.61 39.82 15.15
N MET A 18 -2.81 40.17 14.13
CA MET A 18 -1.37 39.82 14.08
C MET A 18 -0.54 40.44 15.20
N GLN A 19 -0.96 41.58 15.73
CA GLN A 19 -0.23 42.31 16.78
C GLN A 19 -0.38 41.69 18.17
N THR A 20 -1.11 40.57 18.30
CA THR A 20 -1.24 39.85 19.56
C THR A 20 0.11 39.37 20.11
N GLU A 21 0.25 39.40 21.43
CA GLU A 21 1.41 38.85 22.15
C GLU A 21 1.24 37.35 22.45
N ASN A 22 0.01 36.82 22.29
CA ASN A 22 -0.25 35.40 22.51
C ASN A 22 0.30 34.57 21.33
N LEU A 23 1.28 33.72 21.63
CA LEU A 23 1.98 32.88 20.64
C LEU A 23 1.03 31.91 19.90
N GLU A 24 0.04 31.33 20.57
CA GLU A 24 -0.90 30.39 19.97
C GLU A 24 -1.81 31.08 18.97
N LEU A 25 -2.35 32.25 19.36
CA LEU A 25 -3.16 33.07 18.46
C LEU A 25 -2.34 33.56 17.27
N LYS A 26 -1.09 33.98 17.51
CA LYS A 26 -0.16 34.39 16.44
C LYS A 26 0.11 33.24 15.46
N LYS A 27 0.32 32.00 15.93
CA LYS A 27 0.46 30.81 15.08
C LYS A 27 -0.76 30.58 14.20
N LEU A 28 -1.98 30.73 14.75
CA LEU A 28 -3.23 30.58 14.00
C LEU A 28 -3.38 31.65 12.91
N VAL A 29 -3.09 32.91 13.24
CA VAL A 29 -3.11 34.02 12.29
C VAL A 29 -2.11 33.79 11.16
N TYR A 30 -0.89 33.37 11.48
CA TYR A 30 0.15 33.10 10.48
C TYR A 30 -0.22 31.91 9.58
N LEU A 31 -0.80 30.84 10.13
CA LEU A 31 -1.30 29.71 9.35
C LEU A 31 -2.43 30.15 8.39
N TYR A 32 -3.29 31.08 8.83
CA TYR A 32 -4.31 31.66 7.98
C TYR A 32 -3.71 32.44 6.81
N LEU A 33 -2.71 33.27 7.08
CA LEU A 33 -2.04 34.05 6.03
C LEU A 33 -1.34 33.17 5.00
N ILE A 34 -0.66 32.09 5.41
CA ILE A 34 -0.02 31.16 4.46
C ILE A 34 -1.02 30.60 3.45
N ASN A 35 -2.24 30.28 3.91
CA ASN A 35 -3.27 29.68 3.06
C ASN A 35 -3.97 30.70 2.14
N TYR A 36 -4.22 31.93 2.62
CA TYR A 36 -5.02 32.91 1.87
C TYR A 36 -4.21 34.03 1.21
N ALA A 37 -2.92 34.19 1.51
CA ALA A 37 -2.10 35.26 0.93
C ALA A 37 -2.00 35.19 -0.60
N LYS A 38 -2.05 33.98 -1.19
CA LYS A 38 -2.09 33.83 -2.66
C LYS A 38 -3.36 34.39 -3.29
N SER A 39 -4.50 34.27 -2.60
CA SER A 39 -5.79 34.75 -3.09
C SER A 39 -5.98 36.26 -2.88
N GLN A 40 -5.22 36.86 -1.95
CA GLN A 40 -5.31 38.27 -1.57
C GLN A 40 -3.90 38.89 -1.39
N PRO A 41 -3.11 39.03 -2.48
CA PRO A 41 -1.71 39.43 -2.39
C PRO A 41 -1.53 40.87 -1.88
N ASP A 42 -2.40 41.81 -2.25
CA ASP A 42 -2.27 43.21 -1.85
C ASP A 42 -2.55 43.41 -0.34
N LEU A 43 -3.51 42.68 0.22
CA LEU A 43 -3.78 42.71 1.66
C LEU A 43 -2.68 42.01 2.46
N ALA A 44 -2.03 40.98 1.89
CA ALA A 44 -0.92 40.29 2.53
C ALA A 44 0.29 41.21 2.77
N ILE A 45 0.45 42.29 1.99
CA ILE A 45 1.52 43.28 2.18
C ILE A 45 1.39 43.97 3.55
N LEU A 46 0.17 44.16 4.06
CA LEU A 46 -0.07 44.78 5.37
C LEU A 46 0.57 43.98 6.52
N ALA A 47 0.77 42.68 6.33
CA ALA A 47 1.39 41.79 7.30
C ALA A 47 2.93 41.92 7.35
N VAL A 48 3.57 42.46 6.29
CA VAL A 48 5.04 42.51 6.15
C VAL A 48 5.70 43.26 7.29
N ASN A 49 5.19 44.44 7.64
CA ASN A 49 5.76 45.24 8.73
C ASN A 49 5.73 44.49 10.07
N THR A 50 4.65 43.74 10.31
CA THR A 50 4.52 42.92 11.52
C THR A 50 5.50 41.75 11.50
N PHE A 51 5.68 41.06 10.36
CA PHE A 51 6.69 40.00 10.25
C PHE A 51 8.11 40.51 10.44
N VAL A 52 8.46 41.66 9.86
CA VAL A 52 9.80 42.27 10.02
C VAL A 52 10.03 42.67 11.48
N LYS A 53 9.01 43.18 12.17
CA LYS A 53 9.06 43.45 13.62
C LYS A 53 9.22 42.15 14.43
N ASP A 54 8.38 41.16 14.16
CA ASP A 54 8.39 39.87 14.87
C ASP A 54 9.70 39.08 14.61
N SER A 55 10.38 39.29 13.48
CA SER A 55 11.72 38.74 13.21
C SER A 55 12.81 39.24 14.17
N GLN A 56 12.54 40.31 14.92
CA GLN A 56 13.45 40.93 15.89
C GLN A 56 12.92 40.82 17.32
N ASP A 57 11.89 40.00 17.54
CA ASP A 57 11.31 39.80 18.86
C ASP A 57 12.32 39.14 19.83
N PRO A 58 12.31 39.49 21.13
CA PRO A 58 13.15 38.84 22.12
C PRO A 58 12.98 37.31 22.16
N ASN A 59 11.78 36.80 21.86
CA ASN A 59 11.47 35.38 21.85
C ASN A 59 11.96 34.71 20.55
N PRO A 60 12.90 33.75 20.61
CA PRO A 60 13.41 33.04 19.43
C PRO A 60 12.32 32.30 18.66
N LEU A 61 11.26 31.82 19.34
CA LEU A 61 10.15 31.13 18.68
C LEU A 61 9.35 32.08 17.78
N ILE A 62 9.20 33.35 18.18
CA ILE A 62 8.50 34.36 17.38
C ILE A 62 9.37 34.76 16.18
N ARG A 63 10.68 34.97 16.39
CA ARG A 63 11.63 35.25 15.29
C ARG A 63 11.62 34.17 14.22
N ALA A 64 11.79 32.91 14.63
CA ALA A 64 11.78 31.76 13.73
C ALA A 64 10.44 31.58 13.02
N LEU A 65 9.32 31.78 13.75
CA LEU A 65 7.98 31.69 13.20
C LEU A 65 7.72 32.75 12.12
N ALA A 66 8.17 33.99 12.33
CA ALA A 66 8.04 35.08 11.36
C ALA A 66 8.79 34.77 10.05
N VAL A 67 10.08 34.43 10.12
CA VAL A 67 10.89 34.11 8.94
C VAL A 67 10.35 32.87 8.21
N ARG A 68 9.98 31.82 8.94
CA ARG A 68 9.38 30.62 8.36
C ARG A 68 8.08 30.92 7.62
N THR A 69 7.22 31.75 8.20
CA THR A 69 5.95 32.12 7.59
C THR A 69 6.14 32.97 6.35
N MET A 70 7.03 33.96 6.40
CA MET A 70 7.39 34.77 5.22
C MET A 70 7.91 33.90 4.08
N GLY A 71 8.80 32.93 4.36
CA GLY A 71 9.31 32.00 3.35
C GLY A 71 8.29 31.00 2.79
N CYS A 72 7.12 30.84 3.43
CA CYS A 72 6.02 30.02 2.92
C CYS A 72 5.04 30.83 2.04
N ILE A 73 5.06 32.16 2.12
CA ILE A 73 4.15 33.03 1.36
C ILE A 73 4.77 33.29 -0.01
N ARG A 74 4.17 32.70 -1.06
CA ARG A 74 4.61 32.87 -2.45
C ARG A 74 4.00 34.12 -3.09
N VAL A 75 4.39 35.30 -2.59
CA VAL A 75 3.99 36.61 -3.14
C VAL A 75 5.28 37.41 -3.36
N ASP A 76 5.57 37.75 -4.62
CA ASP A 76 6.87 38.33 -5.04
C ASP A 76 7.29 39.55 -4.22
N LYS A 77 6.34 40.46 -3.93
CA LYS A 77 6.60 41.64 -3.10
C LYS A 77 7.07 41.30 -1.68
N ILE A 78 6.57 40.21 -1.08
CA ILE A 78 6.96 39.79 0.28
C ILE A 78 8.36 39.16 0.28
N THR A 79 8.73 38.50 -0.82
CA THR A 79 10.04 37.87 -1.02
C THR A 79 11.19 38.86 -0.85
N GLU A 80 11.07 40.07 -1.40
CA GLU A 80 12.10 41.12 -1.25
C GLU A 80 12.27 41.57 0.20
N TYR A 81 11.17 41.69 0.96
CA TYR A 81 11.21 42.07 2.38
C TYR A 81 11.69 40.95 3.32
N LEU A 82 11.79 39.71 2.83
CA LEU A 82 12.31 38.57 3.59
C LEU A 82 13.83 38.58 3.70
N CYS A 83 14.55 39.14 2.72
CA CYS A 83 16.01 39.02 2.66
C CYS A 83 16.72 39.57 3.91
N ASP A 84 16.37 40.76 4.39
CA ASP A 84 17.03 41.35 5.56
C ASP A 84 16.72 40.59 6.87
N PRO A 85 15.45 40.24 7.19
CA PRO A 85 15.14 39.34 8.28
C PRO A 85 15.88 38.01 8.21
N LEU A 86 15.91 37.38 7.04
CA LEU A 86 16.54 36.07 6.84
C LEU A 86 18.04 36.13 7.08
N GLN A 87 18.73 37.15 6.56
CA GLN A 87 20.17 37.33 6.74
C GLN A 87 20.54 37.48 8.22
N ARG A 88 19.72 38.20 8.99
CA ARG A 88 19.88 38.33 10.44
C ARG A 88 19.66 36.99 11.15
N CYS A 89 18.59 36.28 10.82
CA CYS A 89 18.26 35.01 11.45
C CYS A 89 19.25 33.88 11.16
N LEU A 90 20.00 33.92 10.04
CA LEU A 90 21.11 32.99 9.78
C LEU A 90 22.27 33.16 10.76
N LYS A 91 22.42 34.35 11.36
CA LYS A 91 23.47 34.69 12.34
C LYS A 91 22.91 34.89 13.75
N ASP A 92 21.70 34.40 14.01
CA ASP A 92 21.03 34.54 15.31
C ASP A 92 21.79 33.78 16.40
N ASP A 93 21.71 34.23 17.65
CA ASP A 93 22.33 33.55 18.80
C ASP A 93 21.68 32.18 19.07
N ASP A 94 20.38 32.06 18.81
CA ASP A 94 19.62 30.84 19.08
C ASP A 94 19.71 29.83 17.91
N PRO A 95 20.17 28.58 18.15
CA PRO A 95 20.26 27.55 17.12
C PRO A 95 18.93 27.18 16.46
N TYR A 96 17.80 27.31 17.18
CA TYR A 96 16.47 27.06 16.62
C TYR A 96 16.12 28.05 15.51
N VAL A 97 16.52 29.31 15.67
CA VAL A 97 16.32 30.34 14.65
C VAL A 97 17.23 30.07 13.45
N ARG A 98 18.52 29.80 13.67
CA ARG A 98 19.48 29.49 12.57
C ARG A 98 19.06 28.28 11.75
N LYS A 99 18.67 27.16 12.39
CA LYS A 99 18.22 25.96 11.67
C LYS A 99 16.92 26.19 10.88
N THR A 100 16.06 27.10 11.35
CA THR A 100 14.81 27.48 10.66
C THR A 100 15.12 28.38 9.47
N ALA A 101 16.04 29.33 9.65
CA ALA A 101 16.52 30.22 8.59
C ALA A 101 17.18 29.42 7.46
N ALA A 102 17.98 28.40 7.77
CA ALA A 102 18.62 27.55 6.76
C ALA A 102 17.60 26.92 5.77
N ILE A 103 16.53 26.31 6.30
CA ILE A 103 15.45 25.74 5.47
C ILE A 103 14.69 26.84 4.70
N CYS A 104 14.56 28.03 5.28
CA CYS A 104 13.93 29.16 4.61
C CYS A 104 14.74 29.63 3.38
N VAL A 105 16.06 29.47 3.37
CA VAL A 105 16.90 29.77 2.20
C VAL A 105 16.59 28.83 1.04
N ALA A 106 16.43 27.52 1.28
CA ALA A 106 16.05 26.57 0.23
C ALA A 106 14.69 26.93 -0.39
N LYS A 107 13.70 27.27 0.45
CA LYS A 107 12.39 27.74 -0.03
C LYS A 107 12.48 29.04 -0.83
N LEU A 108 13.36 29.96 -0.43
CA LEU A 108 13.58 31.20 -1.16
C LEU A 108 14.22 30.93 -2.52
N TYR A 109 15.15 29.98 -2.61
CA TYR A 109 15.80 29.58 -3.86
C TYR A 109 14.79 29.00 -4.86
N ASP A 110 13.84 28.18 -4.39
CA ASP A 110 12.74 27.66 -5.22
C ASP A 110 11.81 28.76 -5.77
N ILE A 111 11.72 29.90 -5.08
CA ILE A 111 10.90 31.04 -5.51
C ILE A 111 11.70 31.96 -6.44
N ASN A 112 12.92 32.33 -6.05
CA ASN A 112 13.81 33.20 -6.80
C ASN A 112 15.28 32.85 -6.51
N ALA A 113 15.88 32.05 -7.40
CA ALA A 113 17.27 31.60 -7.29
C ALA A 113 18.29 32.75 -7.43
N GLU A 114 18.06 33.69 -8.36
CA GLU A 114 18.97 34.82 -8.61
C GLU A 114 19.11 35.69 -7.36
N LEU A 115 18.00 35.98 -6.68
CA LEU A 115 18.00 36.75 -5.43
C LEU A 115 18.80 36.06 -4.32
N VAL A 116 18.79 34.73 -4.27
CA VAL A 116 19.55 33.96 -3.27
C VAL A 116 21.06 34.04 -3.54
N GLU A 117 21.45 33.96 -4.82
CA GLU A 117 22.84 34.09 -5.26
C GLU A 117 23.38 35.52 -5.02
N ASP A 118 22.65 36.54 -5.49
CA ASP A 118 23.09 37.95 -5.41
C ASP A 118 23.25 38.46 -3.97
N ARG A 119 22.43 37.94 -3.05
CA ARG A 119 22.45 38.34 -1.64
C ARG A 119 23.43 37.52 -0.79
N GLY A 120 24.14 36.55 -1.37
CA GLY A 120 25.17 35.77 -0.69
C GLY A 120 24.62 34.76 0.32
N PHE A 121 23.39 34.27 0.12
CA PHE A 121 22.77 33.30 1.03
C PHE A 121 23.38 31.90 0.90
N LEU A 122 23.94 31.56 -0.26
CA LEU A 122 24.62 30.28 -0.48
C LEU A 122 25.89 30.16 0.38
N GLU A 123 26.68 31.23 0.45
CA GLU A 123 27.87 31.30 1.30
C GLU A 123 27.48 31.21 2.78
N ALA A 124 26.41 31.90 3.18
CA ALA A 124 25.89 31.83 4.55
C ALA A 124 25.45 30.40 4.92
N LEU A 125 24.81 29.66 4.01
CA LEU A 125 24.47 28.25 4.24
C LEU A 125 25.72 27.36 4.36
N LYS A 126 26.74 27.59 3.53
CA LYS A 126 28.01 26.85 3.59
C LYS A 126 28.72 27.08 4.93
N ASP A 127 28.68 28.31 5.44
CA ASP A 127 29.25 28.64 6.76
C ASP A 127 28.54 27.88 7.88
N LEU A 128 27.21 27.70 7.79
CA LEU A 128 26.41 26.95 8.78
C LEU A 128 26.72 25.45 8.85
N ILE A 129 27.41 24.85 7.86
CA ILE A 129 27.93 23.48 7.99
C ILE A 129 28.99 23.39 9.10
N SER A 130 29.59 24.52 9.46
CA SER A 130 30.58 24.65 10.51
C SER A 130 30.00 25.10 11.85
N ASP A 131 28.67 25.13 11.99
CA ASP A 131 28.00 25.55 13.23
C ASP A 131 28.33 24.62 14.40
N ASN A 132 28.35 25.18 15.61
CA ASN A 132 28.58 24.42 16.84
C ASN A 132 27.40 23.50 17.17
N ASN A 133 26.20 23.78 16.65
CA ASN A 133 25.01 22.98 16.90
C ASN A 133 24.75 21.99 15.74
N PRO A 134 24.77 20.66 15.99
CA PRO A 134 24.55 19.63 14.97
C PRO A 134 23.21 19.73 14.23
N MET A 135 22.16 20.27 14.87
CA MET A 135 20.84 20.42 14.25
C MET A 135 20.84 21.53 13.19
N VAL A 136 21.67 22.57 13.39
CA VAL A 136 21.87 23.63 12.39
C VAL A 136 22.63 23.07 11.21
N VAL A 137 23.70 22.31 11.46
CA VAL A 137 24.50 21.61 10.43
C VAL A 137 23.59 20.71 9.57
N ALA A 138 22.78 19.86 10.20
CA ALA A 138 21.87 18.96 9.49
C ALA A 138 20.88 19.70 8.58
N ASN A 139 20.28 20.79 9.06
CA ASN A 139 19.33 21.58 8.26
C ASN A 139 20.03 22.38 7.16
N ALA A 140 21.26 22.87 7.39
CA ALA A 140 22.06 23.52 6.36
C ALA A 140 22.42 22.55 5.24
N VAL A 141 22.80 21.32 5.59
CA VAL A 141 23.06 20.23 4.63
C VAL A 141 21.81 19.87 3.85
N ALA A 142 20.66 19.72 4.51
CA ALA A 142 19.38 19.45 3.84
C ALA A 142 19.03 20.56 2.84
N ALA A 143 19.15 21.82 3.25
CA ALA A 143 18.90 22.97 2.37
C ALA A 143 19.86 23.02 1.17
N LEU A 144 21.15 22.77 1.39
CA LEU A 144 22.15 22.74 0.33
C LEU A 144 21.95 21.57 -0.66
N ALA A 145 21.55 20.40 -0.16
CA ALA A 145 21.24 19.25 -0.99
C ALA A 145 20.00 19.50 -1.87
N GLU A 146 18.94 20.11 -1.32
CA GLU A 146 17.74 20.49 -2.06
C GLU A 146 18.05 21.54 -3.14
N ILE A 147 18.82 22.58 -2.80
CA ILE A 147 19.29 23.60 -3.76
C ILE A 147 20.15 22.98 -4.86
N GLN A 148 21.02 22.02 -4.53
CA GLN A 148 21.85 21.30 -5.50
C GLN A 148 21.02 20.51 -6.51
N ASP A 149 19.90 19.92 -6.09
CA ASP A 149 19.02 19.14 -6.96
C ASP A 149 18.20 20.02 -7.91
N SER A 150 17.87 21.25 -7.47
CA SER A 150 17.22 22.28 -8.29
C SER A 150 18.19 23.04 -9.21
N SER A 151 19.49 23.08 -8.86
CA SER A 151 20.50 23.82 -9.63
C SER A 151 21.15 23.00 -10.75
N THR A 152 21.54 23.69 -11.82
CA THR A 152 22.36 23.10 -12.89
C THR A 152 23.85 23.17 -12.60
N ARG A 153 24.26 23.99 -11.62
CA ARG A 153 25.65 24.17 -11.23
C ARG A 153 25.95 23.37 -9.95
N PRO A 154 27.20 22.90 -9.77
CA PRO A 154 27.63 22.34 -8.49
C PRO A 154 27.74 23.47 -7.45
N ILE A 155 26.81 23.50 -6.51
CA ILE A 155 26.75 24.45 -5.39
C ILE A 155 27.31 23.81 -4.12
N PHE A 156 27.02 22.53 -3.90
CA PHE A 156 27.37 21.80 -2.68
C PHE A 156 28.34 20.65 -2.98
N GLU A 157 29.63 20.93 -2.80
CA GLU A 157 30.70 19.92 -2.90
C GLU A 157 31.21 19.56 -1.50
N ILE A 158 31.25 18.26 -1.21
CA ILE A 158 31.74 17.74 0.06
C ILE A 158 33.27 17.61 -0.04
N THR A 159 33.98 18.49 0.66
CA THR A 159 35.45 18.40 0.83
C THR A 159 35.80 17.49 2.01
N SER A 160 37.07 17.07 2.13
CA SER A 160 37.53 16.28 3.30
C SER A 160 37.29 17.00 4.65
N HIS A 161 37.38 18.34 4.67
CA HIS A 161 37.03 19.14 5.86
C HIS A 161 35.54 19.09 6.18
N THR A 162 34.69 19.25 5.16
CA THR A 162 33.24 19.14 5.28
C THR A 162 32.86 17.74 5.76
N LEU A 163 33.42 16.69 5.15
CA LEU A 163 33.24 15.29 5.53
C LEU A 163 33.50 15.07 7.03
N SER A 164 34.66 15.53 7.53
CA SER A 164 34.99 15.37 8.95
C SER A 164 33.94 16.03 9.86
N LYS A 165 33.46 17.22 9.51
CA LYS A 165 32.42 17.92 10.29
C LYS A 165 31.08 17.19 10.27
N LEU A 166 30.66 16.70 9.11
CA LEU A 166 29.43 15.93 8.95
C LEU A 166 29.46 14.64 9.75
N LEU A 167 30.58 13.91 9.73
CA LEU A 167 30.76 12.69 10.51
C LEU A 167 30.76 12.96 12.03
N THR A 168 31.27 14.11 12.46
CA THR A 168 31.18 14.53 13.88
C THR A 168 29.74 14.86 14.27
N ALA A 169 29.04 15.66 13.46
CA ALA A 169 27.66 16.05 13.70
C ALA A 169 26.70 14.85 13.77
N LEU A 170 26.97 13.80 13.00
CA LEU A 170 26.17 12.57 12.96
C LEU A 170 25.90 11.94 14.34
N ASN A 171 26.80 12.13 15.31
CA ASN A 171 26.66 11.54 16.65
C ASN A 171 25.57 12.21 17.50
N GLU A 172 25.26 13.47 17.22
CA GLU A 172 24.42 14.33 18.07
C GLU A 172 23.18 14.88 17.33
N CYS A 173 22.99 14.48 16.06
CA CYS A 173 21.81 14.84 15.28
C CYS A 173 20.58 13.99 15.63
N THR A 174 19.40 14.58 15.40
CA THR A 174 18.13 13.84 15.35
C THR A 174 18.13 12.82 14.22
N GLU A 175 17.19 11.89 14.21
CA GLU A 175 17.08 10.83 13.20
C GLU A 175 16.96 11.41 11.79
N TRP A 176 16.14 12.46 11.62
CA TRP A 176 16.01 13.20 10.37
C TRP A 176 17.33 13.83 9.94
N GLY A 177 18.04 14.46 10.89
CA GLY A 177 19.33 15.09 10.60
C GLY A 177 20.40 14.07 10.22
N GLN A 178 20.42 12.90 10.86
CA GLN A 178 21.30 11.81 10.48
C GLN A 178 21.00 11.32 9.06
N VAL A 179 19.74 11.15 8.69
CA VAL A 179 19.37 10.77 7.31
C VAL A 179 19.84 11.81 6.30
N PHE A 180 19.59 13.10 6.52
CA PHE A 180 20.05 14.17 5.60
C PHE A 180 21.56 14.20 5.42
N ILE A 181 22.31 14.01 6.51
CA ILE A 181 23.77 13.93 6.45
C ILE A 181 24.21 12.67 5.71
N LEU A 182 23.65 11.51 6.03
CA LEU A 182 24.02 10.24 5.39
C LEU A 182 23.71 10.25 3.88
N ASP A 183 22.54 10.74 3.49
CA ASP A 183 22.17 10.87 2.08
C ASP A 183 23.08 11.84 1.33
N SER A 184 23.49 12.95 1.96
CA SER A 184 24.47 13.85 1.35
C SER A 184 25.84 13.19 1.21
N LEU A 185 26.29 12.47 2.23
CA LEU A 185 27.55 11.71 2.21
C LEU A 185 27.54 10.58 1.18
N SER A 186 26.38 10.07 0.77
CA SER A 186 26.30 9.06 -0.29
C SER A 186 26.77 9.57 -1.66
N ARG A 187 26.77 10.90 -1.87
CA ARG A 187 27.30 11.55 -3.08
C ARG A 187 28.82 11.75 -3.02
N TYR A 188 29.46 11.56 -1.86
CA TYR A 188 30.91 11.70 -1.70
C TYR A 188 31.62 10.40 -2.09
N LYS A 189 32.57 10.52 -3.01
CA LYS A 189 33.47 9.43 -3.39
C LYS A 189 34.78 9.56 -2.63
N ALA A 190 35.12 8.55 -1.82
CA ALA A 190 36.39 8.52 -1.10
C ALA A 190 37.58 8.55 -2.07
N ALA A 191 38.65 9.22 -1.66
CA ALA A 191 39.87 9.37 -2.45
C ALA A 191 40.67 8.05 -2.53
N ASP A 192 40.66 7.28 -1.45
CA ASP A 192 41.35 5.99 -1.37
C ASP A 192 40.60 4.98 -0.47
N ALA A 193 41.07 3.73 -0.49
CA ALA A 193 40.49 2.64 0.29
C ALA A 193 40.53 2.91 1.81
N ARG A 194 41.52 3.67 2.29
CA ARG A 194 41.70 3.95 3.73
C ARG A 194 40.69 4.99 4.21
N GLU A 195 40.43 6.03 3.42
CA GLU A 195 39.38 6.99 3.68
C GLU A 195 38.00 6.31 3.64
N ALA A 196 37.76 5.42 2.67
CA ALA A 196 36.54 4.62 2.59
C ALA A 196 36.33 3.77 3.87
N GLU A 197 37.38 3.09 4.34
CA GLU A 197 37.35 2.33 5.61
C GLU A 197 37.04 3.24 6.81
N ASN A 198 37.67 4.42 6.90
CA ASN A 198 37.41 5.38 7.98
C ASN A 198 35.95 5.87 7.98
N ILE A 199 35.39 6.18 6.81
CA ILE A 199 33.98 6.59 6.69
C ILE A 199 33.06 5.46 7.18
N VAL A 200 33.32 4.24 6.71
CA VAL A 200 32.53 3.06 7.10
C VAL A 200 32.61 2.79 8.60
N GLU A 201 33.80 2.92 9.22
CA GLU A 201 33.96 2.76 10.66
C GLU A 201 33.12 3.77 11.46
N ARG A 202 33.06 5.03 11.00
CA ARG A 202 32.26 6.10 11.63
C ARG A 202 30.75 5.92 11.43
N VAL A 203 30.32 5.35 10.31
CA VAL A 203 28.90 5.11 9.99
C VAL A 203 28.38 3.81 10.62
N THR A 204 29.23 2.80 10.83
CA THR A 204 28.87 1.48 11.35
C THR A 204 27.98 1.51 12.61
N PRO A 205 28.19 2.38 13.63
CA PRO A 205 27.31 2.46 14.80
C PRO A 205 25.84 2.76 14.46
N ARG A 206 25.56 3.39 13.32
CA ARG A 206 24.18 3.70 12.87
C ARG A 206 23.39 2.47 12.42
N LEU A 207 24.06 1.35 12.19
CA LEU A 207 23.40 0.07 11.90
C LEU A 207 22.56 -0.45 13.07
N GLN A 208 22.87 -0.03 14.31
CA GLN A 208 22.14 -0.45 15.51
C GLN A 208 21.04 0.55 15.92
N HIS A 209 20.74 1.53 15.06
CA HIS A 209 19.77 2.57 15.37
C HIS A 209 18.33 2.04 15.34
N ALA A 210 17.46 2.56 16.22
CA ALA A 210 16.06 2.11 16.29
C ALA A 210 15.23 2.50 15.04
N ASN A 211 15.52 3.68 14.48
CA ASN A 211 14.86 4.16 13.27
C ASN A 211 15.38 3.44 12.01
N CYS A 212 14.45 2.81 11.27
CA CYS A 212 14.73 2.04 10.05
C CYS A 212 15.35 2.86 8.91
N ALA A 213 14.98 4.14 8.77
CA ALA A 213 15.52 5.01 7.73
C ALA A 213 17.02 5.30 7.95
N VAL A 214 17.43 5.50 9.20
CA VAL A 214 18.84 5.69 9.57
C VAL A 214 19.64 4.42 9.25
N VAL A 215 19.09 3.25 9.56
CA VAL A 215 19.73 1.95 9.26
C VAL A 215 19.91 1.77 7.75
N LEU A 216 18.86 1.98 6.95
CA LEU A 216 18.95 1.86 5.49
C LEU A 216 19.93 2.86 4.87
N SER A 217 19.94 4.11 5.35
CA SER A 217 20.89 5.14 4.90
C SER A 217 22.33 4.78 5.26
N ALA A 218 22.56 4.18 6.42
CA ALA A 218 23.87 3.67 6.81
C ALA A 218 24.31 2.49 5.92
N VAL A 219 23.41 1.54 5.65
CA VAL A 219 23.67 0.41 4.74
C VAL A 219 24.02 0.91 3.34
N LYS A 220 23.30 1.90 2.81
CA LYS A 220 23.56 2.56 1.53
C LYS A 220 25.00 3.07 1.44
N ILE A 221 25.46 3.89 2.40
CA ILE A 221 26.84 4.40 2.39
C ILE A 221 27.83 3.25 2.49
N ILE A 222 27.60 2.28 3.39
CA ILE A 222 28.52 1.16 3.56
C ILE A 222 28.66 0.38 2.25
N LEU A 223 27.56 0.11 1.54
CA LEU A 223 27.61 -0.60 0.25
C LEU A 223 28.38 0.18 -0.82
N LEU A 224 28.15 1.50 -0.93
CA LEU A 224 28.85 2.34 -1.91
C LEU A 224 30.36 2.43 -1.61
N GLN A 225 30.74 2.65 -0.35
CA GLN A 225 32.15 2.74 0.04
C GLN A 225 32.87 1.38 -0.03
N MET A 226 32.15 0.27 0.19
CA MET A 226 32.68 -1.08 0.07
C MET A 226 33.16 -1.46 -1.34
N GLU A 227 32.80 -0.71 -2.38
CA GLU A 227 33.33 -0.92 -3.73
C GLU A 227 34.79 -0.44 -3.87
N LEU A 228 35.22 0.48 -3.01
CA LEU A 228 36.58 1.05 -3.00
C LEU A 228 37.52 0.29 -2.04
N ILE A 229 36.99 -0.55 -1.16
CA ILE A 229 37.77 -1.32 -0.17
C ILE A 229 38.37 -2.56 -0.83
N THR A 230 39.71 -2.66 -0.84
CA THR A 230 40.44 -3.76 -1.47
C THR A 230 40.58 -5.00 -0.57
N SER A 231 40.48 -4.82 0.75
CA SER A 231 40.64 -5.92 1.72
C SER A 231 39.40 -6.82 1.78
N THR A 232 39.56 -8.06 1.34
CA THR A 232 38.47 -9.05 1.32
C THR A 232 38.00 -9.45 2.73
N ASP A 233 38.88 -9.42 3.73
CA ASP A 233 38.54 -9.72 5.12
C ASP A 233 37.69 -8.61 5.75
N VAL A 234 37.99 -7.33 5.44
CA VAL A 234 37.19 -6.19 5.87
C VAL A 234 35.80 -6.26 5.24
N VAL A 235 35.72 -6.49 3.93
CA VAL A 235 34.44 -6.67 3.21
C VAL A 235 33.62 -7.81 3.82
N ARG A 236 34.22 -8.96 4.12
CA ARG A 236 33.54 -10.10 4.75
C ARG A 236 33.00 -9.73 6.14
N ASN A 237 33.79 -9.01 6.94
CA ASN A 237 33.38 -8.55 8.26
C ASN A 237 32.23 -7.53 8.19
N LEU A 238 32.23 -6.64 7.20
CA LEU A 238 31.13 -5.69 6.97
C LEU A 238 29.85 -6.41 6.55
N CYS A 239 29.92 -7.39 5.66
CA CYS A 239 28.77 -8.23 5.30
C CYS A 239 28.13 -8.88 6.56
N LYS A 240 28.96 -9.42 7.46
CA LYS A 240 28.47 -10.00 8.73
C LYS A 240 27.83 -8.98 9.65
N LYS A 241 28.34 -7.75 9.70
CA LYS A 241 27.79 -6.66 10.53
C LYS A 241 26.47 -6.12 9.98
N MET A 242 26.25 -6.15 8.67
CA MET A 242 25.02 -5.68 8.03
C MET A 242 23.85 -6.67 8.13
N ALA A 243 24.11 -7.97 8.28
CA ALA A 243 23.07 -8.98 8.30
C ALA A 243 22.06 -8.80 9.47
N PRO A 244 22.48 -8.65 10.74
CA PRO A 244 21.52 -8.51 11.84
C PRO A 244 20.61 -7.28 11.73
N PRO A 245 21.11 -6.06 11.40
CA PRO A 245 20.26 -4.90 11.15
C PRO A 245 19.20 -5.13 10.08
N LEU A 246 19.57 -5.71 8.92
CA LEU A 246 18.63 -6.00 7.84
C LEU A 246 17.56 -7.01 8.26
N VAL A 247 17.93 -8.00 9.09
CA VAL A 247 16.99 -8.95 9.69
C VAL A 247 16.04 -8.24 10.67
N THR A 248 16.55 -7.33 11.51
CA THR A 248 15.72 -6.57 12.46
C THR A 248 14.66 -5.71 11.77
N LEU A 249 14.95 -5.16 10.58
CA LEU A 249 13.97 -4.39 9.80
C LEU A 249 12.73 -5.24 9.42
N LEU A 250 12.88 -6.55 9.31
CA LEU A 250 11.79 -7.48 8.99
C LEU A 250 10.88 -7.79 10.18
N SER A 251 11.20 -7.29 11.37
CA SER A 251 10.35 -7.38 12.56
C SER A 251 9.44 -6.15 12.76
N ALA A 252 9.55 -5.13 11.88
CA ALA A 252 8.75 -3.91 11.95
C ALA A 252 7.31 -4.12 11.47
N GLU A 253 6.52 -3.04 11.38
CA GLU A 253 5.18 -3.07 10.80
C GLU A 253 5.21 -3.46 9.31
N PRO A 254 4.14 -4.06 8.75
CA PRO A 254 4.16 -4.62 7.40
C PRO A 254 4.55 -3.64 6.29
N GLU A 255 4.18 -2.36 6.42
CA GLU A 255 4.54 -1.29 5.48
C GLU A 255 6.05 -1.03 5.48
N ILE A 256 6.65 -1.02 6.68
CA ILE A 256 8.10 -0.86 6.86
C ILE A 256 8.82 -2.11 6.37
N GLN A 257 8.30 -3.30 6.68
CA GLN A 257 8.85 -4.57 6.17
C GLN A 257 8.86 -4.58 4.65
N TYR A 258 7.79 -4.14 3.99
CA TYR A 258 7.73 -4.08 2.54
C TYR A 258 8.81 -3.17 1.96
N VAL A 259 8.96 -1.95 2.47
CA VAL A 259 10.03 -1.03 2.05
C VAL A 259 11.40 -1.66 2.29
N ALA A 260 11.62 -2.29 3.44
CA ALA A 260 12.87 -2.98 3.76
C ALA A 260 13.14 -4.14 2.79
N LEU A 261 12.15 -5.00 2.50
CA LEU A 261 12.25 -6.12 1.57
C LEU A 261 12.59 -5.66 0.15
N ARG A 262 11.94 -4.60 -0.34
CA ARG A 262 12.23 -4.02 -1.67
C ARG A 262 13.68 -3.55 -1.78
N ASN A 263 14.24 -2.96 -0.72
CA ASN A 263 15.65 -2.57 -0.65
C ASN A 263 16.57 -3.80 -0.49
N ILE A 264 16.23 -4.76 0.38
CA ILE A 264 16.98 -6.01 0.58
C ILE A 264 17.08 -6.81 -0.73
N ASN A 265 16.02 -6.82 -1.55
CA ASN A 265 16.01 -7.46 -2.86
C ASN A 265 17.14 -6.92 -3.75
N LEU A 266 17.35 -5.60 -3.80
CA LEU A 266 18.47 -4.98 -4.52
C LEU A 266 19.82 -5.36 -3.91
N ILE A 267 19.94 -5.31 -2.58
CA ILE A 267 21.18 -5.62 -1.86
C ILE A 267 21.61 -7.07 -2.11
N VAL A 268 20.67 -8.02 -2.08
CA VAL A 268 20.92 -9.45 -2.28
C VAL A 268 21.29 -9.75 -3.74
N GLN A 269 20.77 -9.00 -4.71
CA GLN A 269 21.19 -9.13 -6.12
C GLN A 269 22.67 -8.80 -6.30
N LYS A 270 23.17 -7.73 -5.67
CA LYS A 270 24.60 -7.36 -5.75
C LYS A 270 25.48 -8.22 -4.84
N ARG A 271 25.03 -8.52 -3.62
CA ARG A 271 25.83 -9.20 -2.59
C ARG A 271 24.99 -10.25 -1.82
N PRO A 272 24.71 -11.42 -2.42
CA PRO A 272 23.89 -12.46 -1.79
C PRO A 272 24.52 -13.03 -0.52
N THR A 273 25.84 -12.92 -0.35
CA THR A 273 26.58 -13.40 0.83
C THR A 273 26.17 -12.74 2.14
N ILE A 274 25.55 -11.54 2.11
CA ILE A 274 25.15 -10.82 3.32
C ILE A 274 24.08 -11.61 4.10
N LEU A 275 23.09 -12.17 3.40
CA LEU A 275 21.94 -12.86 4.02
C LEU A 275 21.90 -14.37 3.71
N ALA A 276 22.99 -14.94 3.20
CA ALA A 276 23.06 -16.35 2.80
C ALA A 276 22.73 -17.35 3.93
N HIS A 277 22.94 -16.97 5.19
CA HIS A 277 22.67 -17.80 6.37
C HIS A 277 21.30 -17.53 7.02
N GLU A 278 20.59 -16.49 6.59
CA GLU A 278 19.39 -15.97 7.26
C GLU A 278 18.09 -16.34 6.50
N ILE A 279 18.10 -17.41 5.70
CA ILE A 279 16.96 -17.80 4.85
C ILE A 279 15.63 -17.90 5.59
N LYS A 280 15.66 -18.39 6.84
CA LYS A 280 14.47 -18.62 7.68
C LYS A 280 13.73 -17.33 8.06
N VAL A 281 14.44 -16.20 8.08
CA VAL A 281 13.83 -14.89 8.40
C VAL A 281 12.83 -14.48 7.31
N PHE A 282 13.03 -14.97 6.08
CA PHE A 282 12.16 -14.68 4.94
C PHE A 282 10.98 -15.64 4.82
N PHE A 283 10.81 -16.59 5.74
CA PHE A 283 9.60 -17.42 5.74
C PHE A 283 8.38 -16.53 6.05
N CYS A 284 7.33 -16.71 5.26
CA CYS A 284 6.06 -16.01 5.38
C CYS A 284 5.35 -16.45 6.66
N LYS A 285 4.88 -15.48 7.43
CA LYS A 285 4.02 -15.73 8.59
C LYS A 285 2.57 -15.76 8.12
N TYR A 286 1.71 -16.45 8.86
CA TYR A 286 0.28 -16.55 8.52
C TYR A 286 -0.43 -15.18 8.45
N ASN A 287 0.04 -14.20 9.23
CA ASN A 287 -0.50 -12.85 9.31
C ASN A 287 0.23 -11.83 8.42
N ASP A 288 1.23 -12.24 7.64
CA ASP A 288 1.89 -11.35 6.69
C ASP A 288 0.91 -10.99 5.56
N PRO A 289 0.78 -9.70 5.20
CA PRO A 289 -0.05 -9.33 4.07
C PRO A 289 0.57 -9.79 2.75
N ILE A 290 -0.29 -9.96 1.73
CA ILE A 290 0.08 -10.52 0.42
C ILE A 290 1.31 -9.85 -0.21
N TYR A 291 1.40 -8.52 -0.15
CA TYR A 291 2.50 -7.76 -0.74
C TYR A 291 3.84 -8.02 -0.04
N VAL A 292 3.84 -8.34 1.26
CA VAL A 292 5.04 -8.76 2.01
C VAL A 292 5.41 -10.20 1.64
N LYS A 293 4.42 -11.11 1.59
CA LYS A 293 4.64 -12.51 1.21
C LYS A 293 5.28 -12.64 -0.18
N MET A 294 4.78 -11.86 -1.15
CA MET A 294 5.30 -11.84 -2.52
C MET A 294 6.78 -11.43 -2.57
N GLU A 295 7.19 -10.39 -1.84
CA GLU A 295 8.60 -9.96 -1.80
C GLU A 295 9.49 -10.94 -1.06
N LYS A 296 9.00 -11.53 0.06
CA LYS A 296 9.71 -12.59 0.77
C LYS A 296 10.00 -13.78 -0.14
N LEU A 297 9.01 -14.22 -0.90
CA LEU A 297 9.12 -15.30 -1.88
C LEU A 297 10.22 -15.01 -2.91
N GLU A 298 10.24 -13.80 -3.48
CA GLU A 298 11.25 -13.38 -4.46
C GLU A 298 12.67 -13.33 -3.90
N ILE A 299 12.83 -12.98 -2.62
CA ILE A 299 14.14 -13.00 -1.95
C ILE A 299 14.57 -14.44 -1.62
N MET A 300 13.64 -15.31 -1.20
CA MET A 300 13.93 -16.72 -0.95
C MET A 300 14.47 -17.42 -2.20
N ILE A 301 13.90 -17.16 -3.38
CA ILE A 301 14.41 -17.70 -4.65
C ILE A 301 15.85 -17.24 -4.89
N LYS A 302 16.16 -15.95 -4.64
CA LYS A 302 17.51 -15.38 -4.82
C LYS A 302 18.53 -15.99 -3.85
N LEU A 303 18.14 -16.22 -2.59
CA LEU A 303 18.99 -16.81 -1.56
C LEU A 303 19.05 -18.36 -1.59
N ALA A 304 18.18 -19.01 -2.37
CA ALA A 304 18.20 -20.45 -2.54
C ALA A 304 19.54 -20.93 -3.11
N SER A 305 20.09 -21.96 -2.48
CA SER A 305 21.37 -22.60 -2.80
C SER A 305 21.30 -24.10 -2.49
N ASP A 306 22.28 -24.88 -2.97
CA ASP A 306 22.37 -26.31 -2.68
C ASP A 306 22.34 -26.67 -1.18
N ARG A 307 22.69 -25.72 -0.29
CA ARG A 307 22.77 -25.94 1.16
C ARG A 307 21.44 -25.81 1.88
N ASN A 308 20.51 -25.01 1.35
CA ASN A 308 19.26 -24.65 2.03
C ASN A 308 18.01 -25.02 1.24
N ILE A 309 18.16 -25.57 0.03
CA ILE A 309 17.06 -25.83 -0.88
C ILE A 309 16.00 -26.78 -0.30
N ASP A 310 16.37 -27.77 0.51
CA ASP A 310 15.38 -28.68 1.11
C ASP A 310 14.43 -27.95 2.06
N GLN A 311 14.95 -26.98 2.82
CA GLN A 311 14.11 -26.14 3.70
C GLN A 311 13.22 -25.19 2.89
N VAL A 312 13.77 -24.61 1.82
CA VAL A 312 13.02 -23.71 0.93
C VAL A 312 11.89 -24.46 0.22
N LEU A 313 12.14 -25.67 -0.28
CA LEU A 313 11.12 -26.48 -0.96
C LEU A 313 10.03 -26.97 -0.03
N LEU A 314 10.38 -27.35 1.21
CA LEU A 314 9.38 -27.71 2.21
C LEU A 314 8.41 -26.54 2.47
N GLU A 315 8.96 -25.34 2.59
CA GLU A 315 8.19 -24.13 2.84
C GLU A 315 7.34 -23.72 1.62
N PHE A 316 7.90 -23.74 0.40
CA PHE A 316 7.14 -23.46 -0.82
C PHE A 316 6.02 -24.46 -1.07
N LYS A 317 6.21 -25.73 -0.68
CA LYS A 317 5.16 -26.75 -0.73
C LYS A 317 4.00 -26.40 0.19
N GLU A 318 4.28 -25.92 1.41
CA GLU A 318 3.23 -25.46 2.33
C GLU A 318 2.49 -24.24 1.75
N TYR A 319 3.23 -23.28 1.18
CA TYR A 319 2.64 -22.09 0.54
C TYR A 319 1.75 -22.44 -0.65
N ALA A 320 2.04 -23.52 -1.36
CA ALA A 320 1.21 -24.03 -2.45
C ALA A 320 -0.14 -24.61 -1.98
N THR A 321 -0.36 -24.70 -0.67
CA THR A 321 -1.63 -25.16 -0.06
C THR A 321 -2.36 -24.07 0.72
N GLU A 322 -1.91 -22.82 0.65
CA GLU A 322 -2.61 -21.68 1.24
C GLU A 322 -3.95 -21.35 0.53
N VAL A 323 -4.71 -20.43 1.11
CA VAL A 323 -6.05 -20.03 0.62
C VAL A 323 -5.97 -19.04 -0.55
N ASP A 324 -4.95 -18.17 -0.58
CA ASP A 324 -4.83 -17.12 -1.60
C ASP A 324 -4.30 -17.69 -2.92
N VAL A 325 -5.14 -17.72 -3.96
CA VAL A 325 -4.84 -18.35 -5.25
C VAL A 325 -3.63 -17.71 -5.93
N ASP A 326 -3.51 -16.39 -5.89
CA ASP A 326 -2.41 -15.67 -6.53
C ASP A 326 -1.08 -16.00 -5.85
N PHE A 327 -1.05 -16.06 -4.52
CA PHE A 327 0.13 -16.47 -3.76
C PHE A 327 0.51 -17.93 -4.02
N VAL A 328 -0.47 -18.83 -4.00
CA VAL A 328 -0.25 -20.26 -4.27
C VAL A 328 0.39 -20.46 -5.64
N ARG A 329 -0.14 -19.79 -6.68
CA ARG A 329 0.44 -19.85 -8.04
C ARG A 329 1.88 -19.38 -8.06
N LYS A 330 2.18 -18.27 -7.37
CA LYS A 330 3.54 -17.76 -7.26
C LYS A 330 4.46 -18.72 -6.52
N ALA A 331 4.00 -19.39 -5.46
CA ALA A 331 4.76 -20.40 -4.75
C ALA A 331 5.09 -21.62 -5.63
N VAL A 332 4.12 -22.12 -6.40
CA VAL A 332 4.34 -23.21 -7.37
C VAL A 332 5.35 -22.78 -8.44
N ARG A 333 5.23 -21.55 -8.95
CA ARG A 333 6.19 -20.97 -9.90
C ARG A 333 7.59 -20.81 -9.28
N ALA A 334 7.69 -20.48 -8.00
CA ALA A 334 8.94 -20.39 -7.27
C ALA A 334 9.68 -21.74 -7.17
N ILE A 335 8.95 -22.86 -6.97
CA ILE A 335 9.52 -24.22 -7.02
C ILE A 335 10.15 -24.48 -8.40
N GLY A 336 9.45 -24.09 -9.47
CA GLY A 336 9.96 -24.16 -10.84
C GLY A 336 11.25 -23.38 -11.06
N ARG A 337 11.26 -22.12 -10.62
CA ARG A 337 12.44 -21.25 -10.72
C ARG A 337 13.64 -21.82 -9.98
N CYS A 338 13.43 -22.40 -8.79
CA CYS A 338 14.47 -23.13 -8.08
C CYS A 338 15.02 -24.31 -8.88
N ALA A 339 14.19 -25.08 -9.58
CA ALA A 339 14.61 -26.19 -10.44
C ALA A 339 15.45 -25.73 -11.65
N ILE A 340 15.12 -24.58 -12.23
CA ILE A 340 15.84 -24.00 -13.37
C ILE A 340 17.18 -23.39 -12.89
N LYS A 341 17.18 -22.72 -11.74
CA LYS A 341 18.36 -22.09 -11.15
C LYS A 341 19.38 -23.09 -10.59
N LEU A 342 18.91 -24.16 -9.94
CA LEU A 342 19.75 -25.13 -9.23
C LEU A 342 19.56 -26.53 -9.82
N GLU A 343 20.49 -26.94 -10.69
CA GLU A 343 20.45 -28.24 -11.38
C GLU A 343 20.35 -29.44 -10.42
N ARG A 344 21.12 -29.42 -9.33
CA ARG A 344 21.09 -30.48 -8.31
C ARG A 344 19.78 -30.56 -7.53
N ALA A 345 18.92 -29.55 -7.63
CA ALA A 345 17.63 -29.50 -6.97
C ALA A 345 16.47 -29.89 -7.90
N ALA A 346 16.69 -29.98 -9.21
CA ALA A 346 15.63 -30.16 -10.20
C ALA A 346 14.77 -31.41 -9.91
N GLU A 347 15.38 -32.57 -9.67
CA GLU A 347 14.67 -33.82 -9.35
C GLU A 347 13.79 -33.71 -8.09
N ARG A 348 14.28 -33.01 -7.06
CA ARG A 348 13.51 -32.76 -5.82
C ARG A 348 12.34 -31.82 -6.08
N CYS A 349 12.55 -30.73 -6.82
CA CYS A 349 11.48 -29.79 -7.18
C CYS A 349 10.37 -30.47 -7.97
N ILE A 350 10.75 -31.30 -8.94
CA ILE A 350 9.82 -32.10 -9.74
C ILE A 350 9.01 -33.06 -8.87
N SER A 351 9.67 -33.74 -7.91
CA SER A 351 8.98 -34.63 -6.97
C SER A 351 7.91 -33.88 -6.17
N VAL A 352 8.22 -32.66 -5.69
CA VAL A 352 7.26 -31.80 -5.00
C VAL A 352 6.10 -31.39 -5.92
N LEU A 353 6.39 -30.98 -7.17
CA LEU A 353 5.35 -30.61 -8.14
C LEU A 353 4.40 -31.79 -8.44
N LEU A 354 4.94 -33.01 -8.55
CA LEU A 354 4.13 -34.21 -8.73
C LEU A 354 3.24 -34.52 -7.53
N GLU A 355 3.74 -34.31 -6.31
CA GLU A 355 2.93 -34.41 -5.10
C GLU A 355 1.79 -33.40 -5.11
N LEU A 356 2.06 -32.14 -5.49
CA LEU A 356 1.05 -31.09 -5.60
C LEU A 356 -0.02 -31.42 -6.66
N ILE A 357 0.37 -31.98 -7.81
CA ILE A 357 -0.57 -32.42 -8.84
C ILE A 357 -1.50 -33.52 -8.30
N LYS A 358 -0.99 -34.45 -7.49
CA LYS A 358 -1.79 -35.52 -6.88
C LYS A 358 -2.83 -35.02 -5.87
N ILE A 359 -2.70 -33.80 -5.33
CA ILE A 359 -3.71 -33.18 -4.48
C ILE A 359 -4.99 -32.83 -5.28
N LYS A 360 -4.88 -32.71 -6.61
CA LYS A 360 -5.98 -32.42 -7.55
C LYS A 360 -6.69 -31.08 -7.30
N VAL A 361 -5.97 -30.10 -6.76
CA VAL A 361 -6.45 -28.70 -6.73
C VAL A 361 -6.22 -28.09 -8.11
N ASN A 362 -7.31 -27.71 -8.77
CA ASN A 362 -7.31 -27.37 -10.20
C ASN A 362 -6.25 -26.30 -10.57
N TYR A 363 -6.30 -25.11 -9.96
CA TYR A 363 -5.34 -24.04 -10.26
C TYR A 363 -3.88 -24.37 -9.91
N VAL A 364 -3.64 -25.30 -8.96
CA VAL A 364 -2.29 -25.77 -8.61
C VAL A 364 -1.76 -26.72 -9.69
N VAL A 365 -2.59 -27.65 -10.16
CA VAL A 365 -2.25 -28.58 -11.23
C VAL A 365 -1.88 -27.81 -12.50
N GLN A 366 -2.69 -26.82 -12.84
CA GLN A 366 -2.47 -25.96 -14.01
C GLN A 366 -1.14 -25.21 -13.94
N GLU A 367 -0.86 -24.55 -12.81
CA GLU A 367 0.39 -23.83 -12.62
C GLU A 367 1.60 -24.77 -12.61
N ALA A 368 1.47 -25.96 -12.01
CA ALA A 368 2.52 -26.98 -12.01
C ALA A 368 2.85 -27.46 -13.42
N ILE A 369 1.87 -27.61 -14.31
CA ILE A 369 2.09 -27.98 -15.72
C ILE A 369 2.86 -26.90 -16.48
N ILE A 370 2.52 -25.62 -16.27
CA ILE A 370 3.25 -24.48 -16.86
C ILE A 370 4.72 -24.54 -16.44
N VAL A 371 4.96 -24.77 -15.15
CA VAL A 371 6.31 -24.88 -14.57
C VAL A 371 7.07 -26.10 -15.10
N ILE A 372 6.44 -27.27 -15.17
CA ILE A 372 7.10 -28.51 -15.64
C ILE A 372 7.49 -28.39 -17.12
N LYS A 373 6.67 -27.73 -17.95
CA LYS A 373 7.06 -27.40 -19.33
C LYS A 373 8.39 -26.62 -19.36
N ASP A 374 8.57 -25.63 -18.50
CA ASP A 374 9.82 -24.87 -18.44
C ASP A 374 10.99 -25.74 -17.95
N ILE A 375 10.77 -26.61 -16.97
CA ILE A 375 11.77 -27.59 -16.54
C ILE A 375 12.17 -28.54 -17.68
N PHE A 376 11.23 -29.02 -18.50
CA PHE A 376 11.53 -29.85 -19.68
C PHE A 376 12.32 -29.08 -20.75
N ARG A 377 12.12 -27.76 -20.87
CA ARG A 377 12.94 -26.92 -21.75
C ARG A 377 14.37 -26.73 -21.21
N ARG A 378 14.56 -26.78 -19.89
CA ARG A 378 15.88 -26.70 -19.25
C ARG A 378 16.63 -28.04 -19.30
N TYR A 379 15.92 -29.16 -19.08
CA TYR A 379 16.48 -30.51 -19.04
C TYR A 379 15.75 -31.43 -20.04
N PRO A 380 15.98 -31.27 -21.36
CA PRO A 380 15.33 -32.09 -22.37
C PRO A 380 15.58 -33.59 -22.13
N ASN A 381 14.56 -34.43 -22.39
CA ASN A 381 14.64 -35.89 -22.35
C ASN A 381 15.11 -36.52 -21.02
N THR A 382 15.12 -35.76 -19.91
CA THR A 382 15.63 -36.24 -18.62
C THR A 382 14.53 -36.78 -17.72
N TYR A 383 13.36 -36.14 -17.73
CA TYR A 383 12.25 -36.40 -16.79
C TYR A 383 10.98 -36.93 -17.50
N GLU A 384 11.18 -37.76 -18.54
CA GLU A 384 10.10 -38.26 -19.41
C GLU A 384 9.07 -39.13 -18.68
N SER A 385 9.47 -39.82 -17.60
CA SER A 385 8.60 -40.74 -16.83
C SER A 385 7.36 -40.07 -16.24
N ILE A 386 7.33 -38.75 -16.22
CA ILE A 386 6.31 -37.93 -15.56
C ILE A 386 5.18 -37.58 -16.53
N ILE A 387 5.43 -37.66 -17.83
CA ILE A 387 4.51 -37.23 -18.89
C ILE A 387 3.15 -37.94 -18.77
N ALA A 388 3.13 -39.24 -18.45
CA ALA A 388 1.90 -40.00 -18.26
C ALA A 388 1.01 -39.39 -17.16
N THR A 389 1.59 -39.06 -16.00
CA THR A 389 0.87 -38.42 -14.89
C THR A 389 0.33 -37.04 -15.25
N LEU A 390 1.04 -36.29 -16.10
CA LEU A 390 0.57 -34.99 -16.60
C LEU A 390 -0.64 -35.17 -17.51
N CYS A 391 -0.59 -36.14 -18.42
CA CYS A 391 -1.69 -36.43 -19.36
C CYS A 391 -2.96 -36.91 -18.63
N GLU A 392 -2.83 -37.65 -17.52
CA GLU A 392 -3.98 -38.05 -16.68
C GLU A 392 -4.74 -36.85 -16.09
N SER A 393 -4.14 -35.66 -16.05
CA SER A 393 -4.74 -34.45 -15.47
C SER A 393 -5.33 -33.48 -16.51
N LEU A 394 -5.41 -33.89 -17.79
CA LEU A 394 -5.90 -33.07 -18.90
C LEU A 394 -7.28 -32.45 -18.68
N ASP A 395 -8.22 -33.23 -18.13
CA ASP A 395 -9.60 -32.80 -17.90
C ASP A 395 -9.73 -31.63 -16.91
N THR A 396 -8.67 -31.35 -16.14
CA THR A 396 -8.66 -30.25 -15.16
C THR A 396 -8.21 -28.91 -15.75
N LEU A 397 -7.77 -28.87 -17.00
CA LEU A 397 -7.20 -27.68 -17.61
C LEU A 397 -8.27 -26.75 -18.21
N ASP A 398 -8.49 -25.59 -17.59
CA ASP A 398 -9.35 -24.54 -18.11
C ASP A 398 -8.58 -23.29 -18.56
N GLU A 399 -7.41 -22.99 -17.97
CA GLU A 399 -6.64 -21.80 -18.32
C GLU A 399 -5.85 -21.92 -19.63
N PRO A 400 -5.79 -20.83 -20.43
CA PRO A 400 -5.16 -20.87 -21.74
C PRO A 400 -3.66 -21.17 -21.69
N GLU A 401 -2.94 -20.65 -20.68
CA GLU A 401 -1.49 -20.85 -20.54
C GLU A 401 -1.16 -22.31 -20.14
N ALA A 402 -1.98 -22.92 -19.29
CA ALA A 402 -1.82 -24.31 -18.88
C ALA A 402 -2.17 -25.28 -20.02
N LYS A 403 -3.28 -25.04 -20.73
CA LYS A 403 -3.64 -25.79 -21.96
C LYS A 403 -2.53 -25.71 -23.01
N ALA A 404 -2.05 -24.51 -23.33
CA ALA A 404 -0.95 -24.32 -24.27
C ALA A 404 0.32 -25.05 -23.79
N SER A 405 0.64 -24.99 -22.50
CA SER A 405 1.80 -25.69 -21.94
C SER A 405 1.68 -27.22 -22.06
N MET A 406 0.49 -27.78 -21.83
CA MET A 406 0.23 -29.20 -22.01
C MET A 406 0.32 -29.63 -23.48
N ILE A 407 -0.34 -28.89 -24.39
CA ILE A 407 -0.29 -29.15 -25.84
C ILE A 407 1.15 -29.10 -26.35
N TRP A 408 1.96 -28.18 -25.82
CA TRP A 408 3.39 -28.13 -26.11
C TRP A 408 4.11 -29.40 -25.67
N ILE A 409 3.86 -29.89 -24.45
CA ILE A 409 4.47 -31.14 -23.94
C ILE A 409 4.09 -32.31 -24.84
N ILE A 410 2.80 -32.44 -25.20
CA ILE A 410 2.31 -33.52 -26.06
C ILE A 410 2.99 -33.47 -27.43
N GLY A 411 3.09 -32.30 -28.07
CA GLY A 411 3.76 -32.16 -29.37
C GLY A 411 5.29 -32.33 -29.32
N GLU A 412 5.94 -31.91 -28.23
CA GLU A 412 7.39 -32.05 -28.06
C GLU A 412 7.79 -33.51 -27.78
N TYR A 413 6.98 -34.25 -27.03
CA TYR A 413 7.25 -35.64 -26.65
C TYR A 413 6.34 -36.65 -27.33
N ALA A 414 5.78 -36.31 -28.50
CA ALA A 414 4.85 -37.14 -29.26
C ALA A 414 5.37 -38.57 -29.57
N GLU A 415 6.68 -38.77 -29.67
CA GLU A 415 7.31 -40.08 -29.87
C GLU A 415 7.23 -41.00 -28.63
N ARG A 416 7.04 -40.42 -27.44
CA ARG A 416 6.96 -41.13 -26.16
C ARG A 416 5.53 -41.36 -25.68
N ILE A 417 4.57 -40.63 -26.25
CA ILE A 417 3.16 -40.71 -25.89
C ILE A 417 2.46 -41.53 -26.98
N ASP A 418 1.90 -42.68 -26.62
CA ASP A 418 1.30 -43.59 -27.59
C ASP A 418 0.05 -42.98 -28.24
N ASN A 419 -0.87 -42.43 -27.44
CA ASN A 419 -2.13 -41.82 -27.86
C ASN A 419 -2.06 -40.29 -28.07
N ALA A 420 -0.90 -39.77 -28.50
CA ALA A 420 -0.68 -38.33 -28.65
C ALA A 420 -1.65 -37.66 -29.66
N ASP A 421 -2.05 -38.41 -30.68
CA ASP A 421 -3.07 -38.04 -31.68
C ASP A 421 -4.44 -37.85 -31.03
N GLU A 422 -4.93 -38.84 -30.27
CA GLU A 422 -6.21 -38.75 -29.56
C GLU A 422 -6.25 -37.57 -28.59
N LEU A 423 -5.16 -37.35 -27.85
CA LEU A 423 -5.08 -36.24 -26.89
C LEU A 423 -5.13 -34.87 -27.58
N LEU A 424 -4.39 -34.68 -28.68
CA LEU A 424 -4.42 -33.43 -29.44
C LEU A 424 -5.74 -33.23 -30.21
N GLU A 425 -6.39 -34.31 -30.64
CA GLU A 425 -7.67 -34.27 -31.34
C GLU A 425 -8.77 -33.68 -30.44
N SER A 426 -8.78 -34.03 -29.15
CA SER A 426 -9.73 -33.44 -28.18
C SER A 426 -9.68 -31.91 -28.11
N PHE A 427 -8.50 -31.30 -28.23
CA PHE A 427 -8.35 -29.84 -28.27
C PHE A 427 -8.68 -29.25 -29.65
N LEU A 428 -8.56 -30.05 -30.70
CA LEU A 428 -8.85 -29.65 -32.08
C LEU A 428 -10.35 -29.57 -32.35
N GLU A 429 -11.15 -30.43 -31.71
CA GLU A 429 -12.62 -30.39 -31.78
C GLU A 429 -13.18 -29.04 -31.31
N THR A 430 -12.59 -28.44 -30.28
CA THR A 430 -12.98 -27.12 -29.74
C THR A 430 -12.13 -25.96 -30.29
N PHE A 431 -11.32 -26.18 -31.33
CA PHE A 431 -10.35 -25.19 -31.86
C PHE A 431 -10.90 -23.77 -32.05
N PRO A 432 -12.09 -23.56 -32.66
CA PRO A 432 -12.62 -22.20 -32.87
C PRO A 432 -13.00 -21.48 -31.57
N GLU A 433 -13.30 -22.23 -30.52
CA GLU A 433 -13.70 -21.73 -29.21
C GLU A 433 -12.47 -21.44 -28.31
N GLU A 434 -11.32 -22.03 -28.62
CA GLU A 434 -10.09 -21.86 -27.86
C GLU A 434 -9.42 -20.49 -28.09
N PRO A 435 -8.75 -19.92 -27.08
CA PRO A 435 -8.02 -18.66 -27.23
C PRO A 435 -6.84 -18.77 -28.21
N ALA A 436 -6.46 -17.64 -28.83
CA ALA A 436 -5.39 -17.57 -29.83
C ALA A 436 -4.07 -18.21 -29.38
N LEU A 437 -3.70 -18.09 -28.11
CA LEU A 437 -2.51 -18.73 -27.54
C LEU A 437 -2.55 -20.27 -27.68
N VAL A 438 -3.71 -20.87 -27.38
CA VAL A 438 -3.94 -22.32 -27.46
C VAL A 438 -3.97 -22.75 -28.92
N GLN A 439 -4.70 -22.03 -29.78
CA GLN A 439 -4.77 -22.29 -31.22
C GLN A 439 -3.39 -22.30 -31.89
N LEU A 440 -2.55 -21.30 -31.61
CA LEU A 440 -1.19 -21.18 -32.13
C LEU A 440 -0.30 -22.35 -31.69
N GLN A 441 -0.47 -22.78 -30.44
CA GLN A 441 0.31 -23.87 -29.86
C GLN A 441 -0.16 -25.23 -30.38
N LEU A 442 -1.47 -25.41 -30.57
CA LEU A 442 -2.09 -26.59 -31.14
C LEU A 442 -1.67 -26.78 -32.60
N LEU A 443 -1.75 -25.73 -33.42
CA LEU A 443 -1.24 -25.74 -34.79
C LEU A 443 0.22 -26.24 -34.85
N THR A 444 1.08 -25.73 -33.98
CA THR A 444 2.49 -26.15 -33.94
C THR A 444 2.65 -27.59 -33.44
N ALA A 445 1.89 -28.00 -32.44
CA ALA A 445 1.94 -29.36 -31.89
C ALA A 445 1.45 -30.41 -32.90
N THR A 446 0.39 -30.13 -33.66
CA THR A 446 -0.12 -31.01 -34.71
C THR A 446 0.89 -31.18 -35.85
N VAL A 447 1.57 -30.10 -36.26
CA VAL A 447 2.65 -30.17 -37.26
C VAL A 447 3.82 -31.01 -36.73
N LYS A 448 4.22 -30.82 -35.46
CA LYS A 448 5.24 -31.66 -34.82
C LYS A 448 4.85 -33.14 -34.77
N LEU A 449 3.61 -33.44 -34.41
CA LEU A 449 3.09 -34.80 -34.34
C LEU A 449 3.20 -35.49 -35.69
N PHE A 450 2.78 -34.84 -36.77
CA PHE A 450 2.89 -35.39 -38.13
C PHE A 450 4.33 -35.63 -38.57
N LEU A 451 5.24 -34.67 -38.31
CA LEU A 451 6.66 -34.80 -38.69
C LEU A 451 7.37 -35.93 -37.92
N LYS A 452 6.88 -36.27 -36.72
CA LYS A 452 7.41 -37.37 -35.89
C LYS A 452 6.73 -38.71 -36.18
N LYS A 453 5.42 -38.69 -36.40
CA LYS A 453 4.54 -39.86 -36.65
C LYS A 453 3.67 -39.59 -37.89
N PRO A 454 4.16 -39.88 -39.11
CA PRO A 454 3.40 -39.66 -40.34
C PRO A 454 2.39 -40.79 -40.58
N THR A 455 1.38 -40.91 -39.71
CA THR A 455 0.25 -41.86 -39.85
C THR A 455 -0.99 -41.14 -40.40
N GLU A 456 -2.02 -41.90 -40.80
CA GLU A 456 -3.25 -41.33 -41.38
C GLU A 456 -3.98 -40.35 -40.44
N GLY A 457 -3.98 -40.61 -39.12
CA GLY A 457 -4.60 -39.73 -38.11
C GLY A 457 -3.99 -38.32 -38.09
N PRO A 458 -2.69 -38.14 -37.77
CA PRO A 458 -2.00 -36.86 -37.81
C PRO A 458 -2.10 -36.13 -39.15
N GLN A 459 -2.18 -36.86 -40.27
CA GLN A 459 -2.39 -36.26 -41.59
C GLN A 459 -3.77 -35.60 -41.71
N GLN A 460 -4.83 -36.25 -41.22
CA GLN A 460 -6.19 -35.67 -41.16
C GLN A 460 -6.23 -34.47 -40.21
N MET A 461 -5.58 -34.57 -39.05
CA MET A 461 -5.49 -33.48 -38.08
C MET A 461 -4.78 -32.24 -38.66
N ILE A 462 -3.71 -32.42 -39.44
CA ILE A 462 -3.06 -31.31 -40.14
C ILE A 462 -4.03 -30.62 -41.09
N GLN A 463 -4.78 -31.39 -41.88
CA GLN A 463 -5.72 -30.83 -42.83
C GLN A 463 -6.82 -30.03 -42.12
N ALA A 464 -7.35 -30.57 -41.01
CA ALA A 464 -8.34 -29.91 -40.19
C ALA A 464 -7.79 -28.63 -39.53
N VAL A 465 -6.64 -28.68 -38.86
CA VAL A 465 -6.07 -27.51 -38.16
C VAL A 465 -5.66 -26.41 -39.12
N LEU A 466 -5.11 -26.74 -40.30
CA LEU A 466 -4.77 -25.76 -41.33
C LEU A 466 -6.03 -25.12 -41.92
N ASN A 467 -7.09 -25.89 -42.18
CA ASN A 467 -8.36 -25.34 -42.64
C ASN A 467 -8.97 -24.39 -41.60
N ASN A 468 -9.05 -24.82 -40.34
CA ASN A 468 -9.59 -24.00 -39.25
C ASN A 468 -8.76 -22.71 -39.06
N ALA A 469 -7.43 -22.79 -39.12
CA ALA A 469 -6.54 -21.64 -38.95
C ALA A 469 -6.54 -20.67 -40.13
N THR A 470 -6.80 -21.13 -41.36
CA THR A 470 -6.74 -20.28 -42.57
C THR A 470 -8.09 -19.74 -43.01
N VAL A 471 -9.16 -20.54 -42.88
CA VAL A 471 -10.51 -20.22 -43.36
C VAL A 471 -11.42 -19.76 -42.23
N GLU A 472 -11.46 -20.50 -41.12
CA GLU A 472 -12.44 -20.26 -40.04
C GLU A 472 -11.98 -19.21 -39.02
N THR A 473 -10.69 -18.85 -39.00
CA THR A 473 -10.12 -17.93 -38.01
C THR A 473 -9.68 -16.60 -38.62
N ASP A 474 -10.00 -15.49 -37.95
CA ASP A 474 -9.65 -14.11 -38.37
C ASP A 474 -8.34 -13.58 -37.77
N ASN A 475 -7.66 -14.35 -36.92
CA ASN A 475 -6.39 -13.95 -36.32
C ASN A 475 -5.26 -13.98 -37.37
N PRO A 476 -4.62 -12.83 -37.69
CA PRO A 476 -3.58 -12.76 -38.71
C PRO A 476 -2.33 -13.58 -38.34
N ASP A 477 -1.91 -13.58 -37.07
CA ASP A 477 -0.71 -14.31 -36.63
C ASP A 477 -0.88 -15.82 -36.78
N LEU A 478 -2.08 -16.33 -36.48
CA LEU A 478 -2.43 -17.74 -36.63
C LEU A 478 -2.47 -18.13 -38.11
N ARG A 479 -3.14 -17.30 -38.92
CA ARG A 479 -3.28 -17.50 -40.36
C ARG A 479 -1.92 -17.51 -41.07
N ASP A 480 -1.05 -16.55 -40.74
CA ASP A 480 0.30 -16.46 -41.29
C ASP A 480 1.15 -17.67 -40.90
N ARG A 481 1.12 -18.09 -39.64
CA ARG A 481 1.82 -19.30 -39.18
C ARG A 481 1.30 -20.56 -39.88
N ALA A 482 -0.01 -20.67 -40.09
CA ALA A 482 -0.61 -21.78 -40.83
C ALA A 482 -0.16 -21.81 -42.30
N TYR A 483 -0.12 -20.65 -42.97
CA TYR A 483 0.41 -20.57 -44.34
C TYR A 483 1.90 -20.92 -44.41
N ILE A 484 2.70 -20.52 -43.42
CA ILE A 484 4.11 -20.89 -43.34
C ILE A 484 4.24 -22.42 -43.24
N TYR A 485 3.54 -23.05 -42.29
CA TYR A 485 3.59 -24.50 -42.15
C TYR A 485 3.06 -25.23 -43.38
N TRP A 486 1.96 -24.76 -43.98
CA TRP A 486 1.42 -25.37 -45.19
C TRP A 486 2.42 -25.33 -46.35
N ARG A 487 3.05 -24.17 -46.59
CA ARG A 487 4.08 -24.02 -47.63
C ARG A 487 5.31 -24.86 -47.34
N LEU A 488 5.75 -24.89 -46.09
CA LEU A 488 6.93 -25.64 -45.67
C LEU A 488 6.73 -27.15 -45.89
N LEU A 489 5.60 -27.69 -45.42
CA LEU A 489 5.23 -29.10 -45.59
C LEU A 489 5.01 -29.50 -47.06
N SER A 490 4.49 -28.57 -47.89
CA SER A 490 4.23 -28.83 -49.32
C SER A 490 5.47 -28.72 -50.21
N THR A 491 6.50 -27.97 -49.78
CA THR A 491 7.70 -27.72 -50.57
C THR A 491 8.80 -28.73 -50.26
N ASP A 492 9.14 -28.90 -48.99
CA ASP A 492 10.23 -29.76 -48.54
C ASP A 492 9.98 -30.27 -47.11
N PRO A 493 9.53 -31.53 -46.94
CA PRO A 493 9.31 -32.13 -45.62
C PRO A 493 10.56 -32.25 -44.75
N GLU A 494 11.75 -32.41 -45.34
CA GLU A 494 13.00 -32.50 -44.58
C GLU A 494 13.39 -31.13 -44.03
N ALA A 495 13.30 -30.07 -44.84
CA ALA A 495 13.47 -28.70 -44.35
C ALA A 495 12.40 -28.34 -43.30
N ALA A 496 11.18 -28.84 -43.44
CA ALA A 496 10.13 -28.68 -42.43
C ALA A 496 10.54 -29.30 -41.09
N LYS A 497 11.14 -30.49 -41.12
CA LYS A 497 11.66 -31.17 -39.94
C LYS A 497 12.76 -30.37 -39.27
N ASP A 498 13.73 -29.88 -40.04
CA ASP A 498 14.86 -29.10 -39.53
C ASP A 498 14.41 -27.78 -38.87
N VAL A 499 13.40 -27.10 -39.44
CA VAL A 499 12.88 -25.84 -38.89
C VAL A 499 11.99 -26.07 -37.67
N VAL A 500 11.05 -27.02 -37.73
CA VAL A 500 10.02 -27.19 -36.70
C VAL A 500 10.54 -27.99 -35.50
N LEU A 501 11.46 -28.92 -35.72
CA LEU A 501 12.09 -29.74 -34.68
C LEU A 501 13.47 -29.23 -34.26
N ALA A 502 13.83 -27.99 -34.65
CA ALA A 502 15.07 -27.36 -34.24
C ALA A 502 15.26 -27.36 -32.71
N GLU A 503 16.50 -27.57 -32.27
CA GLU A 503 16.85 -27.45 -30.85
C GLU A 503 16.60 -26.01 -30.36
N LYS A 504 15.88 -25.90 -29.25
CA LYS A 504 15.54 -24.61 -28.65
C LYS A 504 16.65 -24.15 -27.69
N PRO A 505 16.89 -22.83 -27.57
CA PRO A 505 17.79 -22.30 -26.56
C PRO A 505 17.37 -22.74 -25.16
N VAL A 506 18.36 -23.13 -24.36
CA VAL A 506 18.16 -23.51 -22.96
C VAL A 506 17.73 -22.28 -22.16
N ILE A 507 16.67 -22.42 -21.36
CA ILE A 507 16.17 -21.32 -20.53
C ILE A 507 17.03 -21.12 -19.26
N SER A 508 17.07 -19.91 -18.72
CA SER A 508 17.70 -19.53 -17.46
C SER A 508 16.72 -18.77 -16.56
N ASP A 509 16.94 -18.78 -15.24
CA ASP A 509 16.16 -17.96 -14.30
C ASP A 509 16.71 -16.53 -14.24
N ASP A 510 16.46 -15.76 -15.29
CA ASP A 510 16.78 -14.32 -15.35
C ASP A 510 15.57 -13.44 -14.98
N SER A 511 14.46 -14.08 -14.61
CA SER A 511 13.22 -13.43 -14.20
C SER A 511 13.49 -12.53 -12.99
N ASN A 512 13.37 -11.22 -13.16
CA ASN A 512 13.60 -10.19 -12.14
C ASN A 512 15.08 -9.91 -11.79
N GLN A 513 16.04 -10.30 -12.62
CA GLN A 513 17.39 -9.72 -12.54
C GLN A 513 17.38 -8.33 -13.18
N LEU A 514 17.86 -7.33 -12.44
CA LEU A 514 18.04 -5.98 -12.96
C LEU A 514 19.35 -5.92 -13.75
N ASP A 515 19.37 -5.10 -14.80
CA ASP A 515 20.62 -4.77 -15.47
C ASP A 515 21.62 -4.17 -14.48
N SER A 516 22.91 -4.49 -14.63
CA SER A 516 23.92 -4.10 -13.64
C SER A 516 24.02 -2.58 -13.47
N SER A 517 23.84 -1.80 -14.54
CA SER A 517 23.88 -0.34 -14.46
C SER A 517 22.71 0.21 -13.66
N LEU A 518 21.50 -0.25 -13.96
CA LEU A 518 20.29 0.11 -13.24
C LEU A 518 20.34 -0.34 -11.77
N LEU A 519 20.90 -1.51 -11.48
CA LEU A 519 21.07 -1.99 -10.12
C LEU A 519 21.97 -1.05 -9.31
N ASP A 520 23.10 -0.62 -9.89
CA ASP A 520 24.04 0.29 -9.23
C ASP A 520 23.40 1.66 -8.97
N ASP A 521 22.64 2.18 -9.95
CA ASP A 521 21.86 3.41 -9.79
C ASP A 521 20.79 3.29 -8.68
N LEU A 522 20.10 2.16 -8.60
CA LEU A 522 19.08 1.92 -7.56
C LEU A 522 19.71 1.69 -6.17
N LEU A 523 20.89 1.09 -6.09
CA LEU A 523 21.66 0.96 -4.85
C LEU A 523 22.10 2.33 -4.32
N ALA A 524 22.52 3.23 -5.22
CA ALA A 524 22.80 4.62 -4.89
C ALA A 524 21.55 5.41 -4.46
N ASN A 525 20.35 4.86 -4.70
CA ASN A 525 19.06 5.41 -4.32
C ASN A 525 18.32 4.58 -3.26
N ILE A 526 19.02 3.71 -2.50
CA ILE A 526 18.46 3.06 -1.30
C ILE A 526 17.85 4.13 -0.39
N SER A 527 16.80 3.72 0.35
CA SER A 527 15.97 4.57 1.23
C SER A 527 15.17 5.68 0.52
N THR A 528 15.00 5.60 -0.81
CA THR A 528 14.13 6.50 -1.57
C THR A 528 12.98 5.75 -2.26
N LEU A 529 12.03 6.47 -2.85
CA LEU A 529 10.96 5.87 -3.65
C LEU A 529 11.49 5.11 -4.88
N SER A 530 12.65 5.51 -5.42
CA SER A 530 13.27 4.87 -6.58
C SER A 530 13.61 3.40 -6.29
N SER A 531 14.22 3.13 -5.14
CA SER A 531 14.56 1.76 -4.72
C SER A 531 13.34 0.92 -4.31
N VAL A 532 12.21 1.56 -3.96
CA VAL A 532 10.94 0.85 -3.70
C VAL A 532 10.24 0.49 -5.01
N TYR A 533 10.18 1.41 -5.98
CA TYR A 533 9.55 1.15 -7.27
C TYR A 533 10.43 0.35 -8.24
N HIS A 534 11.72 0.16 -7.92
CA HIS A 534 12.72 -0.41 -8.84
C HIS A 534 12.75 0.34 -10.18
N LYS A 535 12.63 1.67 -10.11
CA LYS A 535 12.62 2.57 -11.26
C LYS A 535 13.52 3.77 -10.98
N PRO A 536 14.24 4.29 -11.99
CA PRO A 536 15.07 5.47 -11.80
C PRO A 536 14.19 6.70 -11.50
N PRO A 537 14.69 7.70 -10.75
CA PRO A 537 13.92 8.88 -10.37
C PRO A 537 13.27 9.61 -11.56
N GLU A 538 13.94 9.64 -12.71
CA GLU A 538 13.49 10.30 -13.94
C GLU A 538 12.17 9.73 -14.47
N ALA A 539 11.85 8.47 -14.14
CA ALA A 539 10.64 7.80 -14.63
C ALA A 539 9.35 8.31 -13.96
N PHE A 540 9.45 8.98 -12.81
CA PHE A 540 8.28 9.42 -12.03
C PHE A 540 8.41 10.82 -11.42
N VAL A 541 9.60 11.43 -11.43
CA VAL A 541 9.78 12.83 -11.05
C VAL A 541 9.62 13.70 -12.30
N SER A 542 8.42 14.26 -12.50
CA SER A 542 8.23 15.32 -13.48
C SER A 542 8.89 16.60 -12.96
N ARG A 543 10.06 16.94 -13.51
CA ARG A 543 10.64 18.28 -13.29
C ARG A 543 9.63 19.27 -13.87
N VAL A 544 8.93 20.00 -13.00
CA VAL A 544 8.13 21.17 -13.40
C VAL A 544 9.14 22.20 -13.92
N LYS A 545 9.51 22.09 -15.20
CA LYS A 545 10.11 23.21 -15.90
C LYS A 545 9.04 24.30 -15.85
N THR A 546 9.37 25.40 -15.16
CA THR A 546 8.65 26.66 -15.31
C THR A 546 8.50 26.90 -16.81
N ALA A 547 7.26 26.83 -17.30
CA ALA A 547 6.97 27.25 -18.66
C ALA A 547 7.50 28.67 -18.81
N PRO A 548 8.30 28.99 -19.85
CA PRO A 548 8.56 30.38 -20.15
C PRO A 548 7.21 31.05 -20.36
N ARG A 549 6.98 32.18 -19.69
CA ARG A 549 5.85 33.06 -19.97
C ARG A 549 5.90 33.37 -21.47
N ALA A 550 4.97 32.80 -22.22
CA ALA A 550 4.70 33.21 -23.58
C ALA A 550 3.84 34.47 -23.50
N ASP A 551 4.49 35.61 -23.34
CA ASP A 551 3.92 36.93 -23.61
C ASP A 551 5.09 37.74 -24.20
N ASP A 552 5.19 37.71 -25.53
CA ASP A 552 5.73 38.78 -26.38
C ASP A 552 5.73 38.28 -27.83
N GLU A 553 4.57 38.31 -28.50
CA GLU A 553 4.55 38.50 -29.95
C GLU A 553 3.51 39.57 -30.29
N GLU A 554 4.05 40.67 -30.82
CA GLU A 554 3.37 41.86 -31.29
C GLU A 554 2.33 41.54 -32.38
N PHE A 555 1.20 42.24 -32.26
CA PHE A 555 0.23 42.44 -33.33
C PHE A 555 0.89 43.01 -34.59
N ALA A 556 0.70 42.35 -35.74
CA ALA A 556 0.76 42.99 -37.04
C ALA A 556 -0.37 42.49 -37.95
N ASP A 557 -0.99 43.47 -38.59
CA ASP A 557 -2.28 43.54 -39.25
C ASP A 557 -2.47 42.77 -40.57
N THR A 558 -3.75 42.57 -40.91
CA THR A 558 -4.39 42.58 -42.24
C THR A 558 -4.48 41.35 -43.18
N ALA A 559 -5.76 41.01 -43.45
CA ALA A 559 -6.41 40.80 -44.76
C ALA A 559 -6.75 39.37 -45.27
N GLU A 560 -8.03 39.04 -45.11
CA GLU A 560 -9.02 38.57 -46.11
C GLU A 560 -8.86 37.29 -46.95
N THR A 561 -10.02 36.63 -47.12
CA THR A 561 -10.44 35.55 -48.05
C THR A 561 -10.01 34.12 -47.69
N GLY A 562 -10.82 33.06 -47.77
CA GLY A 562 -12.18 32.83 -48.28
C GLY A 562 -12.38 31.30 -48.39
N TYR A 563 -13.60 30.83 -48.14
CA TYR A 563 -14.14 29.46 -48.28
C TYR A 563 -13.47 28.53 -49.33
N SER A 564 -13.37 27.22 -49.06
CA SER A 564 -14.20 26.16 -49.69
C SER A 564 -13.66 24.72 -49.50
N GLU A 565 -14.58 23.76 -49.71
CA GLU A 565 -14.62 22.34 -49.35
C GLU A 565 -13.68 21.37 -50.11
N SER A 566 -13.50 20.19 -49.51
CA SER A 566 -12.91 18.93 -50.00
C SER A 566 -13.42 18.49 -51.41
N PRO A 567 -12.74 17.56 -52.15
CA PRO A 567 -12.93 16.12 -51.92
C PRO A 567 -11.75 15.17 -52.31
N SER A 568 -12.01 13.88 -52.11
CA SER A 568 -11.19 12.64 -52.03
C SER A 568 -10.61 11.99 -53.31
N GLN A 569 -9.75 10.95 -53.08
CA GLN A 569 -9.23 9.83 -53.93
C GLN A 569 -7.85 10.08 -54.59
N GLY A 570 -6.83 9.19 -54.57
CA GLY A 570 -6.60 7.88 -53.96
C GLY A 570 -5.25 7.27 -54.44
N VAL A 571 -4.74 6.31 -53.64
CA VAL A 571 -3.82 5.17 -53.90
C VAL A 571 -2.28 5.33 -54.07
N ASP A 572 -1.60 4.48 -53.29
CA ASP A 572 -0.29 3.79 -53.42
C ASP A 572 1.02 4.36 -52.81
N GLY A 573 1.56 3.61 -51.82
CA GLY A 573 3.00 3.26 -51.79
C GLY A 573 3.80 3.39 -50.47
N ALA A 574 3.90 2.27 -49.73
CA ALA A 574 5.04 1.79 -48.91
C ALA A 574 5.30 2.27 -47.45
N SER A 575 5.44 1.24 -46.59
CA SER A 575 5.58 1.11 -45.11
C SER A 575 6.93 1.60 -44.49
N PRO A 576 7.24 1.40 -43.18
CA PRO A 576 6.42 0.88 -42.06
C PRO A 576 6.46 1.69 -40.74
N SER A 577 5.39 1.53 -39.96
CA SER A 577 5.25 1.90 -38.55
C SER A 577 5.52 0.69 -37.64
N SER A 578 6.23 0.91 -36.53
CA SER A 578 6.27 0.01 -35.37
C SER A 578 5.45 0.60 -34.22
N SER A 579 4.26 0.04 -33.97
CA SER A 579 3.65 -0.07 -32.63
C SER A 579 2.27 -0.70 -32.72
N ALA A 580 2.20 -1.97 -32.33
CA ALA A 580 0.97 -2.64 -31.94
C ALA A 580 0.53 -2.16 -30.55
N GLY A 581 -0.78 -2.13 -30.31
CA GLY A 581 -1.36 -1.76 -29.02
C GLY A 581 -2.88 -1.70 -29.05
N THR A 582 -3.50 -2.83 -29.40
CA THR A 582 -4.94 -3.09 -29.34
C THR A 582 -5.50 -2.94 -27.93
N SER A 583 -6.63 -2.24 -27.88
CA SER A 583 -7.60 -2.19 -26.80
C SER A 583 -8.33 -3.53 -26.61
N SER A 584 -8.35 -4.04 -25.38
CA SER A 584 -9.36 -4.99 -24.90
C SER A 584 -9.78 -4.59 -23.50
N ASN A 585 -11.07 -4.25 -23.36
CA ASN A 585 -11.76 -3.94 -22.12
C ASN A 585 -11.69 -5.12 -21.14
N VAL A 586 -11.20 -4.84 -19.93
CA VAL A 586 -11.32 -5.67 -18.72
C VAL A 586 -12.24 -4.93 -17.74
N PRO A 587 -13.09 -5.62 -16.96
CA PRO A 587 -14.04 -4.99 -16.03
C PRO A 587 -13.32 -4.30 -14.87
N VAL A 588 -13.75 -3.08 -14.54
CA VAL A 588 -13.25 -2.27 -13.44
C VAL A 588 -13.61 -2.92 -12.09
N LYS A 589 -12.60 -3.46 -11.40
CA LYS A 589 -12.70 -3.95 -10.02
C LYS A 589 -12.51 -2.77 -9.05
N GLN A 590 -13.39 -2.66 -8.05
CA GLN A 590 -13.42 -1.60 -7.03
C GLN A 590 -12.10 -1.49 -6.23
N PRO A 591 -11.77 -0.29 -5.70
CA PRO A 591 -10.59 -0.07 -4.87
C PRO A 591 -10.73 -0.71 -3.48
N ALA A 592 -9.66 -1.33 -3.00
CA ALA A 592 -9.54 -1.81 -1.63
C ALA A 592 -9.59 -0.65 -0.61
N ALA A 593 -10.24 -0.89 0.52
CA ALA A 593 -10.36 0.07 1.62
C ALA A 593 -8.99 0.34 2.31
N PRO A 594 -8.76 1.54 2.89
CA PRO A 594 -7.46 1.96 3.40
C PRO A 594 -7.10 1.29 4.73
N ALA A 595 -5.82 0.95 4.87
CA ALA A 595 -5.21 0.52 6.12
C ALA A 595 -5.28 1.63 7.20
N ALA A 596 -5.55 1.23 8.44
CA ALA A 596 -5.57 2.10 9.60
C ALA A 596 -4.17 2.71 9.86
N PRO A 597 -4.07 3.95 10.35
CA PRO A 597 -2.78 4.61 10.56
C PRO A 597 -2.04 4.04 11.78
N ALA A 598 -0.71 3.91 11.65
CA ALA A 598 0.24 3.48 12.68
C ALA A 598 0.23 4.38 13.94
N PRO A 599 0.60 3.85 15.12
CA PRO A 599 0.61 4.59 16.38
C PRO A 599 1.69 5.69 16.37
N MET A 600 1.31 6.88 16.84
CA MET A 600 2.21 8.02 17.00
C MET A 600 3.23 7.80 18.13
N PRO A 601 4.41 8.43 18.06
CA PRO A 601 5.38 8.45 19.17
C PRO A 601 4.77 9.03 20.45
N ASP A 602 5.20 8.46 21.57
CA ASP A 602 4.81 8.75 22.95
C ASP A 602 4.88 10.26 23.29
N LEU A 603 3.72 10.91 23.23
CA LEU A 603 3.46 12.28 23.68
C LEU A 603 2.55 12.25 24.92
N LEU A 604 2.68 11.24 25.78
CA LEU A 604 1.90 11.08 27.01
C LEU A 604 2.65 11.55 28.26
N GLY A 605 3.97 11.78 28.15
CA GLY A 605 4.82 12.29 29.24
C GLY A 605 4.78 13.81 29.45
N ASP A 606 4.47 14.59 28.41
CA ASP A 606 4.66 16.06 28.43
C ASP A 606 3.38 16.89 28.63
N LEU A 607 2.21 16.26 28.86
CA LEU A 607 0.91 16.96 29.00
C LEU A 607 0.20 16.71 30.35
N MET A 608 0.88 16.15 31.35
CA MET A 608 0.30 15.82 32.67
C MET A 608 1.02 16.55 33.81
N GLY A 609 1.18 17.87 33.68
CA GLY A 609 1.67 18.74 34.75
C GLY A 609 0.62 19.77 35.15
N MET A 610 0.25 19.78 36.44
CA MET A 610 -0.66 20.72 37.14
C MET A 610 -2.16 20.48 36.85
N ASP A 611 -3.11 20.46 37.77
CA ASP A 611 -3.18 20.86 39.19
C ASP A 611 -4.30 20.04 39.91
N ASN A 612 -4.19 19.93 41.22
CA ASN A 612 -5.09 19.20 42.13
C ASN A 612 -6.38 20.00 42.36
N SER A 613 -7.55 19.41 42.14
CA SER A 613 -8.82 19.91 42.69
C SER A 613 -9.85 18.77 42.80
N ILE A 614 -10.04 18.28 44.02
CA ILE A 614 -11.05 17.28 44.40
C ILE A 614 -12.40 17.98 44.55
N VAL A 615 -13.43 17.49 43.84
CA VAL A 615 -14.84 17.78 44.15
C VAL A 615 -15.57 16.43 44.20
N PRO A 616 -16.26 16.07 45.30
CA PRO A 616 -16.96 14.79 45.40
C PRO A 616 -18.38 14.90 44.83
N VAL A 617 -18.78 13.98 43.96
CA VAL A 617 -20.18 13.78 43.55
C VAL A 617 -20.47 12.28 43.47
N ASP A 618 -21.69 11.94 43.91
CA ASP A 618 -22.23 10.64 44.30
C ASP A 618 -21.98 9.44 43.36
N GLU A 619 -21.86 8.28 44.01
CA GLU A 619 -21.65 6.93 43.49
C GLU A 619 -22.93 6.35 42.85
N PRO A 620 -22.90 5.86 41.59
CA PRO A 620 -23.97 5.00 41.06
C PRO A 620 -23.57 3.52 41.10
N THR A 621 -24.52 2.72 41.60
CA THR A 621 -24.56 1.27 41.69
C THR A 621 -24.20 0.52 40.39
N ALA A 622 -23.45 -0.57 40.51
CA ALA A 622 -23.02 -1.44 39.41
C ALA A 622 -24.20 -2.09 38.64
N PRO A 623 -24.27 -1.98 37.30
CA PRO A 623 -25.32 -2.63 36.52
C PRO A 623 -24.96 -4.09 36.16
N SER A 624 -25.82 -5.04 36.53
CA SER A 624 -25.80 -6.42 36.02
C SER A 624 -26.42 -6.48 34.61
N GLY A 625 -25.57 -6.43 33.57
CA GLY A 625 -25.97 -6.59 32.17
C GLY A 625 -25.60 -7.96 31.59
N PRO A 626 -26.02 -8.27 30.34
CA PRO A 626 -25.59 -9.47 29.62
C PRO A 626 -24.04 -9.55 29.50
N PRO A 627 -23.47 -10.75 29.28
CA PRO A 627 -22.03 -10.93 29.16
C PRO A 627 -21.48 -10.12 27.99
N LEU A 628 -20.43 -9.33 28.25
CA LEU A 628 -19.75 -8.50 27.26
C LEU A 628 -18.72 -9.34 26.48
N PRO A 629 -18.52 -9.07 25.17
CA PRO A 629 -17.48 -9.74 24.40
C PRO A 629 -16.09 -9.36 24.94
N VAL A 630 -15.20 -10.36 25.02
CA VAL A 630 -13.83 -10.17 25.52
C VAL A 630 -12.98 -9.54 24.41
N LEU A 631 -12.41 -8.36 24.68
CA LEU A 631 -11.57 -7.62 23.74
C LEU A 631 -10.07 -7.74 24.07
N LEU A 632 -9.74 -7.87 25.36
CA LEU A 632 -8.39 -8.20 25.84
C LEU A 632 -8.48 -9.42 26.76
N PRO A 633 -8.06 -10.60 26.30
CA PRO A 633 -7.95 -11.80 27.14
C PRO A 633 -6.95 -11.63 28.29
N SER A 634 -7.20 -12.29 29.43
CA SER A 634 -6.30 -12.27 30.61
C SER A 634 -4.89 -12.79 30.32
N THR A 635 -4.74 -13.71 29.36
CA THR A 635 -3.44 -14.24 28.93
C THR A 635 -2.57 -13.17 28.28
N THR A 636 -3.17 -12.32 27.45
CA THR A 636 -2.48 -11.21 26.78
C THR A 636 -2.33 -9.99 27.69
N GLY A 637 -3.32 -9.71 28.55
CA GLY A 637 -3.32 -8.59 29.48
C GLY A 637 -2.57 -8.84 30.79
N GLN A 638 -1.71 -9.86 30.85
CA GLN A 638 -0.93 -10.26 32.03
C GLN A 638 -1.79 -10.33 33.32
N GLY A 639 -2.93 -11.00 33.23
CA GLY A 639 -3.90 -11.16 34.32
C GLY A 639 -5.04 -10.14 34.32
N LEU A 640 -4.97 -9.04 33.56
CA LEU A 640 -6.13 -8.16 33.33
C LEU A 640 -6.93 -8.63 32.12
N GLN A 641 -8.23 -8.86 32.28
CA GLN A 641 -9.15 -9.09 31.16
C GLN A 641 -10.07 -7.88 30.98
N ILE A 642 -10.28 -7.47 29.72
CA ILE A 642 -11.18 -6.37 29.36
C ILE A 642 -12.24 -6.91 28.40
N SER A 643 -13.50 -6.66 28.73
CA SER A 643 -14.65 -6.93 27.88
C SER A 643 -15.43 -5.64 27.68
N ALA A 644 -15.82 -5.31 26.45
CA ALA A 644 -16.59 -4.09 26.21
C ALA A 644 -17.49 -4.16 24.97
N GLN A 645 -18.47 -3.25 24.91
CA GLN A 645 -19.32 -3.05 23.74
C GLN A 645 -19.85 -1.61 23.68
N LEU A 646 -19.99 -1.08 22.46
CA LEU A 646 -20.73 0.17 22.23
C LEU A 646 -22.23 -0.06 22.34
N VAL A 647 -22.90 0.73 23.18
CA VAL A 647 -24.35 0.68 23.39
C VAL A 647 -24.94 2.08 23.30
N ARG A 648 -26.15 2.20 22.75
CA ARG A 648 -26.91 3.46 22.76
C ARG A 648 -27.99 3.36 23.84
N ARG A 649 -28.08 4.34 24.74
CA ARG A 649 -29.13 4.46 25.77
C ARG A 649 -29.63 5.89 25.82
N ASP A 650 -30.94 6.09 25.79
CA ASP A 650 -31.60 7.39 25.91
C ASP A 650 -31.02 8.49 25.00
N GLY A 651 -30.74 8.16 23.73
CA GLY A 651 -30.21 9.09 22.74
C GLY A 651 -28.70 9.36 22.81
N GLN A 652 -27.99 8.80 23.79
CA GLN A 652 -26.54 8.93 23.96
C GLN A 652 -25.82 7.59 23.75
N ILE A 653 -24.62 7.65 23.19
CA ILE A 653 -23.76 6.48 22.99
C ILE A 653 -22.87 6.33 24.22
N PHE A 654 -22.79 5.11 24.75
CA PHE A 654 -21.93 4.72 25.85
C PHE A 654 -21.01 3.58 25.42
N TYR A 655 -19.84 3.52 26.05
CA TYR A 655 -18.94 2.38 26.00
C TYR A 655 -19.12 1.58 27.29
N ASP A 656 -19.80 0.44 27.19
CA ASP A 656 -20.04 -0.47 28.32
C ASP A 656 -18.84 -1.39 28.46
N ILE A 657 -18.03 -1.16 29.49
CA ILE A 657 -16.73 -1.80 29.67
C ILE A 657 -16.62 -2.44 31.05
N SER A 658 -16.07 -3.65 31.07
CA SER A 658 -15.79 -4.43 32.27
C SER A 658 -14.32 -4.82 32.33
N PHE A 659 -13.76 -4.73 33.53
CA PHE A 659 -12.40 -5.10 33.87
C PHE A 659 -12.44 -6.25 34.86
N ASP A 660 -11.66 -7.29 34.63
CA ASP A 660 -11.48 -8.42 35.54
C ASP A 660 -10.02 -8.55 35.94
N ASN A 661 -9.75 -8.48 37.25
CA ASN A 661 -8.40 -8.52 37.80
C ASN A 661 -8.01 -9.94 38.24
N GLY A 662 -7.39 -10.71 37.34
CA GLY A 662 -6.74 -11.98 37.64
C GLY A 662 -5.29 -11.86 38.15
N THR A 663 -4.79 -10.66 38.43
CA THR A 663 -3.43 -10.44 38.97
C THR A 663 -3.40 -10.62 40.49
N GLN A 664 -2.19 -10.68 41.08
CA GLN A 664 -1.99 -10.74 42.53
C GLN A 664 -1.91 -9.35 43.19
N THR A 665 -2.11 -8.29 42.41
CA THR A 665 -1.97 -6.89 42.85
C THR A 665 -3.27 -6.13 42.67
N VAL A 666 -3.51 -5.12 43.52
CA VAL A 666 -4.64 -4.20 43.32
C VAL A 666 -4.35 -3.32 42.10
N LEU A 667 -5.33 -3.21 41.20
CA LEU A 667 -5.24 -2.35 40.01
C LEU A 667 -6.08 -1.09 40.20
N ASP A 668 -5.48 0.08 40.03
CA ASP A 668 -6.17 1.37 40.17
C ASP A 668 -5.69 2.41 39.13
N GLY A 669 -6.36 3.57 39.10
CA GLY A 669 -5.99 4.66 38.18
C GLY A 669 -6.26 4.35 36.71
N PHE A 670 -7.36 3.64 36.41
CA PHE A 670 -7.73 3.30 35.03
C PHE A 670 -7.98 4.55 34.19
N MET A 671 -7.28 4.64 33.05
CA MET A 671 -7.47 5.66 32.04
C MET A 671 -7.69 4.99 30.69
N ILE A 672 -8.52 5.61 29.84
CA ILE A 672 -8.87 5.10 28.52
C ILE A 672 -8.74 6.19 27.47
N GLN A 673 -8.27 5.82 26.30
CA GLN A 673 -8.20 6.69 25.13
C GLN A 673 -8.66 5.92 23.89
N PHE A 674 -9.34 6.62 23.00
CA PHE A 674 -9.77 6.11 21.71
C PHE A 674 -8.95 6.78 20.61
N ASN A 675 -8.38 5.99 19.70
CA ASN A 675 -7.70 6.54 18.53
C ASN A 675 -8.69 7.18 17.57
N LYS A 676 -8.16 7.94 16.60
CA LYS A 676 -8.96 8.54 15.53
C LYS A 676 -9.76 7.46 14.80
N ASN A 677 -11.05 7.69 14.60
CA ASN A 677 -11.95 6.69 13.99
C ASN A 677 -13.03 7.36 13.12
N THR A 678 -13.72 6.53 12.33
CA THR A 678 -14.72 6.92 11.31
C THR A 678 -15.81 7.85 11.84
N PHE A 679 -16.28 7.63 13.07
CA PHE A 679 -17.36 8.41 13.67
C PHE A 679 -16.85 9.48 14.64
N GLY A 680 -15.53 9.63 14.76
CA GLY A 680 -14.88 10.55 15.68
C GLY A 680 -15.22 10.31 17.15
N LEU A 681 -15.46 9.05 17.53
CA LEU A 681 -15.73 8.64 18.90
C LEU A 681 -14.56 8.97 19.81
N ALA A 682 -14.85 9.61 20.94
CA ALA A 682 -13.92 9.84 22.03
C ALA A 682 -14.65 9.68 23.39
N ALA A 683 -13.87 9.53 24.45
CA ALA A 683 -14.40 9.52 25.81
C ALA A 683 -15.01 10.89 26.14
N GLY A 684 -16.27 10.91 26.59
CA GLY A 684 -16.97 12.11 27.02
C GLY A 684 -16.61 12.58 28.44
N GLY A 685 -15.77 11.83 29.15
CA GLY A 685 -15.30 12.13 30.50
C GLY A 685 -14.23 11.14 30.96
N ALA A 686 -13.76 11.31 32.20
CA ALA A 686 -12.79 10.37 32.80
C ALA A 686 -13.45 9.01 33.09
N LEU A 687 -12.70 7.93 32.89
CA LEU A 687 -13.13 6.57 33.18
C LEU A 687 -13.26 6.38 34.70
N GLN A 688 -14.48 6.15 35.18
CA GLN A 688 -14.77 5.94 36.61
C GLN A 688 -14.76 4.44 36.91
N VAL A 689 -13.64 3.94 37.44
CA VAL A 689 -13.47 2.55 37.88
C VAL A 689 -12.82 2.55 39.26
N SER A 690 -13.51 1.98 40.25
CA SER A 690 -12.98 1.81 41.60
C SER A 690 -11.78 0.87 41.62
N PRO A 691 -10.83 1.00 42.59
CA PRO A 691 -9.69 0.09 42.71
C PRO A 691 -10.10 -1.38 42.75
N LEU A 692 -9.55 -2.17 41.84
CA LEU A 692 -9.88 -3.58 41.66
C LEU A 692 -8.96 -4.47 42.48
N GLN A 693 -9.52 -5.20 43.45
CA GLN A 693 -8.80 -6.20 44.23
C GLN A 693 -8.50 -7.46 43.37
N PRO A 694 -7.44 -8.23 43.69
CA PRO A 694 -7.20 -9.54 43.09
C PRO A 694 -8.45 -10.44 43.11
N GLY A 695 -8.80 -11.00 41.95
CA GLY A 695 -9.95 -11.88 41.76
C GLY A 695 -11.31 -11.17 41.69
N THR A 696 -11.34 -9.84 41.56
CA THR A 696 -12.58 -9.06 41.45
C THR A 696 -12.71 -8.37 40.10
N SER A 697 -13.95 -8.04 39.73
CA SER A 697 -14.28 -7.39 38.46
C SER A 697 -15.14 -6.14 38.70
N ALA A 698 -15.00 -5.13 37.84
CA ALA A 698 -15.84 -3.92 37.85
C ALA A 698 -16.29 -3.57 36.44
N ARG A 699 -17.56 -3.17 36.32
CA ARG A 699 -18.20 -2.77 35.07
C ARG A 699 -18.67 -1.33 35.18
N THR A 700 -18.40 -0.52 34.16
CA THR A 700 -18.75 0.90 34.13
C THR A 700 -19.26 1.29 32.74
N LEU A 701 -20.05 2.36 32.69
CA LEU A 701 -20.57 2.94 31.45
C LEU A 701 -19.87 4.27 31.19
N LEU A 702 -19.03 4.32 30.17
CA LEU A 702 -18.34 5.54 29.78
C LEU A 702 -19.17 6.31 28.74
N PRO A 703 -19.61 7.54 29.02
CA PRO A 703 -20.29 8.35 28.01
C PRO A 703 -19.35 8.63 26.83
N MET A 704 -19.84 8.49 25.60
CA MET A 704 -19.06 8.73 24.39
C MET A 704 -19.52 10.00 23.67
N VAL A 705 -18.57 10.75 23.12
CA VAL A 705 -18.82 11.90 22.25
C VAL A 705 -18.40 11.53 20.82
N ALA A 706 -19.22 11.90 19.85
CA ALA A 706 -18.96 11.65 18.43
C ALA A 706 -18.40 12.91 17.74
N PHE A 707 -17.79 12.72 16.57
CA PHE A 707 -17.25 13.77 15.68
C PHE A 707 -16.10 14.63 16.22
N GLN A 708 -15.44 14.23 17.31
CA GLN A 708 -14.28 14.96 17.84
C GLN A 708 -12.96 14.42 17.30
N ASN A 709 -12.82 13.08 17.22
CA ASN A 709 -11.55 12.43 16.88
C ASN A 709 -11.62 11.72 15.51
N LEU A 710 -11.97 12.46 14.45
CA LEU A 710 -12.20 11.87 13.12
C LEU A 710 -10.89 11.41 12.46
N SER A 711 -10.88 10.20 11.89
CA SER A 711 -9.78 9.69 11.07
C SER A 711 -9.86 10.20 9.62
N PRO A 712 -8.78 10.75 9.05
CA PRO A 712 -8.70 11.00 7.61
C PRO A 712 -8.44 9.66 6.89
N GLY A 713 -9.47 9.09 6.27
CA GLY A 713 -9.40 7.79 5.60
C GLY A 713 -10.79 7.29 5.22
N ALA A 714 -10.88 6.16 4.50
CA ALA A 714 -12.19 5.61 4.18
C ALA A 714 -12.86 5.03 5.44
N PRO A 715 -14.19 4.99 5.49
CA PRO A 715 -14.92 4.49 6.64
C PRO A 715 -14.55 3.05 7.01
N SER A 716 -14.15 2.84 8.27
CA SER A 716 -13.84 1.55 8.88
C SER A 716 -14.71 1.30 10.12
N SER A 717 -15.08 0.04 10.36
CA SER A 717 -15.74 -0.39 11.60
C SER A 717 -14.75 -0.68 12.73
N LEU A 718 -13.43 -0.52 12.52
CA LEU A 718 -12.43 -0.78 13.56
C LEU A 718 -12.32 0.40 14.55
N LEU A 719 -12.39 0.11 15.84
CA LEU A 719 -12.12 1.04 16.94
C LEU A 719 -10.89 0.61 17.71
N GLN A 720 -9.82 1.38 17.64
CA GLN A 720 -8.62 1.15 18.44
C GLN A 720 -8.76 1.85 19.80
N VAL A 721 -8.56 1.08 20.87
CA VAL A 721 -8.71 1.53 22.25
C VAL A 721 -7.41 1.26 23.01
N ALA A 722 -6.99 2.23 23.81
CA ALA A 722 -5.86 2.13 24.71
C ALA A 722 -6.34 2.28 26.16
N VAL A 723 -5.99 1.33 27.03
CA VAL A 723 -6.27 1.40 28.47
C VAL A 723 -4.98 1.30 29.24
N LYS A 724 -4.81 2.16 30.26
CA LYS A 724 -3.70 2.04 31.23
C LYS A 724 -4.22 2.07 32.66
N ASN A 725 -3.45 1.49 33.57
CA ASN A 725 -3.60 1.62 35.02
C ASN A 725 -2.24 1.97 35.63
N ASN A 726 -2.16 2.18 36.94
CA ASN A 726 -0.92 2.61 37.58
C ASN A 726 0.15 1.50 37.71
N GLN A 727 -0.25 0.23 37.64
CA GLN A 727 0.60 -0.93 37.93
C GLN A 727 1.09 -1.67 36.68
N GLN A 728 0.48 -1.43 35.51
CA GLN A 728 0.72 -2.17 34.26
C GLN A 728 0.95 -1.21 33.08
N PRO A 729 1.61 -1.68 32.00
CA PRO A 729 1.75 -0.89 30.77
C PRO A 729 0.41 -0.56 30.11
N VAL A 730 0.46 0.34 29.12
CA VAL A 730 -0.70 0.65 28.28
C VAL A 730 -1.07 -0.57 27.43
N TRP A 731 -2.31 -1.02 27.53
CA TRP A 731 -2.88 -2.09 26.73
C TRP A 731 -3.63 -1.53 25.53
N TYR A 732 -3.25 -1.97 24.34
CA TYR A 732 -3.94 -1.64 23.10
C TYR A 732 -4.77 -2.83 22.64
N PHE A 733 -6.03 -2.60 22.30
CA PHE A 733 -6.92 -3.62 21.75
C PHE A 733 -7.87 -2.99 20.72
N ASN A 734 -8.43 -3.85 19.88
CA ASN A 734 -9.38 -3.47 18.85
C ASN A 734 -10.79 -3.88 19.27
N ASP A 735 -11.73 -2.98 19.06
CA ASP A 735 -13.16 -3.24 19.12
C ASP A 735 -13.80 -2.95 17.75
N LYS A 736 -15.06 -3.33 17.59
CA LYS A 736 -15.84 -3.08 16.38
C LYS A 736 -16.93 -2.06 16.67
N ILE A 737 -17.07 -1.07 15.79
CA ILE A 737 -18.10 -0.05 15.83
C ILE A 737 -19.35 -0.57 15.08
N PRO A 738 -20.42 -0.95 15.79
CA PRO A 738 -21.68 -1.25 15.14
C PRO A 738 -22.31 0.05 14.59
N MET A 739 -22.40 0.19 13.27
CA MET A 739 -23.01 1.40 12.67
C MET A 739 -24.46 1.62 13.12
N HIS A 740 -25.21 0.55 13.45
CA HIS A 740 -26.58 0.69 13.95
C HIS A 740 -26.69 1.44 15.29
N ALA A 741 -25.62 1.50 16.10
CA ALA A 741 -25.60 2.31 17.32
C ALA A 741 -25.66 3.83 17.04
N PHE A 742 -25.47 4.24 15.78
CA PHE A 742 -25.57 5.62 15.33
C PHE A 742 -26.91 5.94 14.66
N PHE A 743 -27.80 4.98 14.48
CA PHE A 743 -29.14 5.28 13.98
C PHE A 743 -29.89 6.10 15.03
N GLY A 744 -30.28 7.31 14.64
CA GLY A 744 -30.94 8.29 15.51
C GLY A 744 -32.46 8.13 15.51
N GLU A 745 -33.10 8.58 16.59
CA GLU A 745 -34.55 8.60 16.73
C GLU A 745 -35.23 9.51 15.68
N ASP A 746 -34.50 10.51 15.18
CA ASP A 746 -34.90 11.41 14.09
C ASP A 746 -34.92 10.73 12.70
N GLY A 747 -34.52 9.46 12.64
CA GLY A 747 -34.60 8.59 11.46
C GLY A 747 -36.02 8.22 11.04
N LYS A 748 -37.02 8.45 11.90
CA LYS A 748 -38.43 8.20 11.58
C LYS A 748 -38.92 9.18 10.52
N MET A 749 -39.48 8.65 9.43
CA MET A 749 -39.97 9.45 8.30
C MET A 749 -41.45 9.15 8.02
N GLU A 750 -42.18 10.14 7.51
CA GLU A 750 -43.51 9.92 6.94
C GLU A 750 -43.40 9.39 5.50
N ARG A 751 -44.46 8.72 5.03
CA ARG A 751 -44.48 8.11 3.68
C ARG A 751 -44.26 9.14 2.56
N THR A 752 -44.83 10.34 2.70
CA THR A 752 -44.67 11.45 1.75
C THR A 752 -43.22 11.92 1.69
N SER A 753 -42.61 12.20 2.85
CA SER A 753 -41.20 12.60 2.95
C SER A 753 -40.23 11.53 2.45
N PHE A 754 -40.54 10.25 2.68
CA PHE A 754 -39.76 9.14 2.14
C PHE A 754 -39.77 9.12 0.60
N LEU A 755 -40.95 9.28 -0.02
CA LEU A 755 -41.08 9.28 -1.48
C LEU A 755 -40.40 10.50 -2.11
N GLU A 756 -40.49 11.67 -1.48
CA GLU A 756 -39.78 12.88 -1.93
C GLU A 756 -38.26 12.70 -1.85
N ALA A 757 -37.76 12.17 -0.73
CA ALA A 757 -36.33 11.88 -0.54
C ALA A 757 -35.82 10.77 -1.49
N TRP A 758 -36.65 9.76 -1.78
CA TRP A 758 -36.29 8.67 -2.70
C TRP A 758 -36.15 9.17 -4.14
N LYS A 759 -37.05 10.08 -4.56
CA LYS A 759 -37.05 10.68 -5.90
C LYS A 759 -35.97 11.76 -6.07
N SER A 760 -35.59 12.46 -5.01
CA SER A 760 -34.61 13.54 -5.08
C SER A 760 -33.18 13.04 -5.22
N LEU A 761 -32.89 11.81 -4.79
CA LEU A 761 -31.59 11.17 -4.96
C LEU A 761 -31.45 10.53 -6.35
N PRO A 762 -30.32 10.71 -7.06
CA PRO A 762 -30.03 10.01 -8.31
C PRO A 762 -29.93 8.49 -8.13
N ASP A 763 -30.14 7.72 -9.20
CA ASP A 763 -30.04 6.25 -9.15
C ASP A 763 -28.60 5.76 -8.91
N ASP A 764 -27.59 6.57 -9.25
CA ASP A 764 -26.17 6.33 -8.90
C ASP A 764 -25.89 6.30 -7.39
N ASN A 765 -26.87 6.65 -6.56
CA ASN A 765 -26.82 6.62 -5.10
C ASN A 765 -27.57 5.42 -4.50
N GLU A 766 -28.11 4.54 -5.34
CA GLU A 766 -28.74 3.28 -4.94
C GLU A 766 -27.72 2.14 -4.98
N PHE A 767 -27.64 1.38 -3.89
CA PHE A 767 -26.76 0.24 -3.76
C PHE A 767 -27.56 -0.95 -3.24
N SER A 768 -27.22 -2.17 -3.67
CA SER A 768 -27.88 -3.37 -3.18
C SER A 768 -26.88 -4.49 -2.83
N LYS A 769 -27.18 -5.25 -1.79
CA LYS A 769 -26.43 -6.43 -1.35
C LYS A 769 -27.40 -7.54 -0.96
N GLU A 770 -27.05 -8.79 -1.26
CA GLU A 770 -27.80 -9.97 -0.84
C GLU A 770 -27.14 -10.63 0.38
N PHE A 771 -27.97 -11.04 1.34
CA PHE A 771 -27.59 -11.74 2.56
C PHE A 771 -28.10 -13.18 2.49
N PRO A 772 -27.29 -14.14 1.97
CA PRO A 772 -27.75 -15.50 1.69
C PRO A 772 -28.04 -16.32 2.97
N SER A 773 -27.40 -15.99 4.08
CA SER A 773 -27.54 -16.69 5.37
C SER A 773 -28.63 -16.12 6.29
N SER A 774 -29.24 -14.99 5.94
CA SER A 774 -30.33 -14.38 6.72
C SER A 774 -31.68 -14.98 6.31
N VAL A 775 -32.50 -15.34 7.28
CA VAL A 775 -33.86 -15.88 7.09
C VAL A 775 -34.83 -14.94 7.77
N VAL A 776 -35.91 -14.52 7.10
CA VAL A 776 -36.98 -13.74 7.74
C VAL A 776 -38.09 -14.70 8.18
N SER A 777 -38.25 -14.92 9.49
CA SER A 777 -39.27 -15.84 10.04
C SER A 777 -40.66 -15.20 10.14
N SER A 778 -40.71 -13.92 10.51
CA SER A 778 -41.94 -13.11 10.57
C SER A 778 -41.63 -11.66 10.24
N ILE A 779 -42.47 -11.05 9.40
CA ILE A 779 -42.31 -9.67 8.97
C ILE A 779 -42.55 -8.71 10.13
N ASP A 780 -43.59 -8.94 10.92
CA ASP A 780 -43.94 -8.05 12.04
C ASP A 780 -42.86 -8.10 13.13
N ALA A 781 -42.34 -9.29 13.43
CA ALA A 781 -41.22 -9.46 14.37
C ALA A 781 -39.93 -8.79 13.85
N THR A 782 -39.67 -8.87 12.55
CA THR A 782 -38.51 -8.22 11.92
C THR A 782 -38.62 -6.69 11.98
N VAL A 783 -39.82 -6.16 11.72
CA VAL A 783 -40.09 -4.72 11.83
C VAL A 783 -39.91 -4.23 13.27
N GLU A 784 -40.42 -4.96 14.26
CA GLU A 784 -40.25 -4.62 15.67
C GLU A 784 -38.78 -4.68 16.12
N HIS A 785 -38.04 -5.72 15.70
CA HIS A 785 -36.63 -5.86 15.99
C HIS A 785 -35.77 -4.74 15.37
N LEU A 786 -36.02 -4.40 14.11
CA LEU A 786 -35.33 -3.31 13.42
C LEU A 786 -35.67 -1.94 14.02
N ALA A 787 -36.91 -1.74 14.46
CA ALA A 787 -37.32 -0.52 15.15
C ALA A 787 -36.58 -0.32 16.48
N ALA A 788 -36.24 -1.40 17.20
CA ALA A 788 -35.42 -1.33 18.41
C ALA A 788 -33.99 -0.81 18.17
N SER A 789 -33.51 -0.87 16.91
CA SER A 789 -32.23 -0.31 16.48
C SER A 789 -32.40 0.98 15.66
N ASN A 790 -33.52 1.69 15.80
CA ASN A 790 -33.83 2.93 15.09
C ASN A 790 -33.87 2.81 13.56
N VAL A 791 -34.29 1.65 13.04
CA VAL A 791 -34.63 1.44 11.63
C VAL A 791 -36.16 1.36 11.51
N PHE A 792 -36.77 2.40 10.95
CA PHE A 792 -38.21 2.61 11.03
C PHE A 792 -38.96 2.15 9.79
N PHE A 793 -40.05 1.43 9.97
CA PHE A 793 -40.92 0.97 8.89
C PHE A 793 -41.75 2.10 8.27
N ILE A 794 -41.86 2.11 6.93
CA ILE A 794 -42.59 3.12 6.14
C ILE A 794 -43.77 2.49 5.38
N ALA A 795 -43.51 1.41 4.65
CA ALA A 795 -44.51 0.77 3.81
C ALA A 795 -44.13 -0.68 3.51
N LYS A 796 -45.13 -1.48 3.16
CA LYS A 796 -44.96 -2.84 2.68
C LYS A 796 -45.64 -2.99 1.34
N ARG A 797 -44.99 -3.69 0.41
CA ARG A 797 -45.55 -4.12 -0.87
C ARG A 797 -45.33 -5.62 -1.01
N LYS A 798 -46.29 -6.32 -1.60
CA LYS A 798 -46.15 -7.73 -1.94
C LYS A 798 -45.82 -7.85 -3.43
N ASN A 799 -44.75 -8.54 -3.78
CA ASN A 799 -44.36 -8.79 -5.17
C ASN A 799 -44.22 -10.30 -5.39
N SER A 800 -45.24 -10.91 -5.98
CA SER A 800 -45.35 -12.37 -6.15
C SER A 800 -45.21 -13.12 -4.82
N ASN A 801 -44.14 -13.91 -4.65
CA ASN A 801 -43.82 -14.69 -3.45
C ASN A 801 -42.82 -14.01 -2.50
N LYS A 802 -42.44 -12.75 -2.75
CA LYS A 802 -41.53 -11.98 -1.91
C LYS A 802 -42.24 -10.76 -1.31
N ASP A 803 -41.97 -10.48 -0.05
CA ASP A 803 -42.40 -9.27 0.63
C ASP A 803 -41.30 -8.21 0.52
N VAL A 804 -41.71 -6.98 0.17
CA VAL A 804 -40.83 -5.81 0.02
C VAL A 804 -41.19 -4.81 1.11
N LEU A 805 -40.24 -4.46 1.96
CA LEU A 805 -40.39 -3.53 3.08
C LEU A 805 -39.58 -2.27 2.80
N TYR A 806 -40.23 -1.13 2.86
CA TYR A 806 -39.59 0.19 2.81
C TYR A 806 -39.37 0.70 4.22
N MET A 807 -38.14 1.09 4.52
CA MET A 807 -37.72 1.52 5.85
C MET A 807 -36.80 2.76 5.77
N SER A 808 -36.68 3.51 6.85
CA SER A 808 -35.77 4.65 6.95
C SER A 808 -34.92 4.60 8.20
N ALA A 809 -33.66 5.02 8.07
CA ALA A 809 -32.78 5.31 9.19
C ALA A 809 -32.03 6.61 8.91
N LYS A 810 -31.53 7.26 9.97
CA LYS A 810 -30.63 8.42 9.84
C LYS A 810 -29.45 8.26 10.77
N ILE A 811 -28.29 8.71 10.33
CA ILE A 811 -27.12 8.88 11.19
C ILE A 811 -26.99 10.37 11.57
N PRO A 812 -26.18 10.74 12.59
CA PRO A 812 -26.06 12.12 13.01
C PRO A 812 -25.53 13.02 11.88
N ARG A 813 -25.83 14.32 11.95
CA ARG A 813 -25.79 15.29 10.82
C ARG A 813 -26.94 15.14 9.81
N GLY A 814 -27.95 14.33 10.13
CA GLY A 814 -29.21 14.26 9.37
C GLY A 814 -29.13 13.52 8.04
N ILE A 815 -28.13 12.64 7.87
CA ILE A 815 -27.92 11.89 6.62
C ILE A 815 -28.89 10.70 6.57
N PRO A 816 -29.81 10.64 5.58
CA PRO A 816 -30.79 9.56 5.48
C PRO A 816 -30.23 8.32 4.78
N PHE A 817 -30.71 7.16 5.24
CA PHE A 817 -30.62 5.87 4.59
C PHE A 817 -32.05 5.41 4.29
N LEU A 818 -32.40 5.40 3.00
CA LEU A 818 -33.71 4.95 2.53
C LEU A 818 -33.56 3.50 2.09
N ILE A 819 -34.28 2.59 2.74
CA ILE A 819 -33.98 1.17 2.71
C ILE A 819 -35.13 0.42 2.06
N GLU A 820 -34.81 -0.51 1.16
CA GLU A 820 -35.73 -1.50 0.61
C GLU A 820 -35.22 -2.90 0.96
N LEU A 821 -35.97 -3.63 1.79
CA LEU A 821 -35.70 -5.03 2.13
C LEU A 821 -36.66 -5.93 1.36
N THR A 822 -36.12 -6.87 0.60
CA THR A 822 -36.88 -7.89 -0.12
C THR A 822 -36.54 -9.26 0.40
N ALA A 823 -37.53 -9.97 0.95
CA ALA A 823 -37.35 -11.32 1.49
C ALA A 823 -38.59 -12.19 1.24
N ALA A 824 -38.39 -13.51 1.19
CA ALA A 824 -39.48 -14.48 1.27
C ALA A 824 -39.51 -15.08 2.68
N VAL A 825 -40.68 -15.08 3.32
CA VAL A 825 -40.84 -15.59 4.69
C VAL A 825 -40.46 -17.08 4.74
N GLY A 826 -39.57 -17.44 5.66
CA GLY A 826 -39.10 -18.81 5.86
C GLY A 826 -38.07 -19.31 4.84
N VAL A 827 -37.63 -18.48 3.89
CA VAL A 827 -36.63 -18.84 2.89
C VAL A 827 -35.33 -18.07 3.16
N PRO A 828 -34.16 -18.74 3.16
CA PRO A 828 -32.86 -18.07 3.23
C PRO A 828 -32.62 -17.15 2.04
N GLY A 829 -32.11 -15.95 2.30
CA GLY A 829 -31.81 -14.94 1.28
C GLY A 829 -32.65 -13.69 1.44
N VAL A 830 -32.05 -12.65 2.03
CA VAL A 830 -32.62 -11.30 2.11
C VAL A 830 -31.84 -10.37 1.21
N LYS A 831 -32.52 -9.71 0.27
CA LYS A 831 -31.94 -8.63 -0.52
C LYS A 831 -32.19 -7.30 0.16
N CYS A 832 -31.13 -6.53 0.40
CA CYS A 832 -31.20 -5.19 0.96
C CYS A 832 -30.70 -4.19 -0.08
N ALA A 833 -31.54 -3.22 -0.44
CA ALA A 833 -31.15 -2.05 -1.22
C ALA A 833 -31.25 -0.79 -0.36
N VAL A 834 -30.34 0.15 -0.59
CA VAL A 834 -30.29 1.41 0.14
C VAL A 834 -29.95 2.57 -0.77
N LYS A 835 -30.66 3.68 -0.60
CA LYS A 835 -30.41 4.95 -1.29
C LYS A 835 -29.99 6.01 -0.27
N THR A 836 -28.81 6.60 -0.46
CA THR A 836 -28.25 7.57 0.49
C THR A 836 -27.36 8.61 -0.22
N PRO A 837 -27.31 9.88 0.22
CA PRO A 837 -26.37 10.86 -0.32
C PRO A 837 -24.91 10.56 0.03
N ASN A 838 -24.63 9.72 1.04
CA ASN A 838 -23.27 9.40 1.48
C ASN A 838 -22.85 7.97 1.06
N LYS A 839 -22.23 7.86 -0.11
CA LYS A 839 -21.81 6.59 -0.71
C LYS A 839 -20.75 5.85 0.12
N GLU A 840 -19.91 6.57 0.85
CA GLU A 840 -18.78 5.98 1.59
C GLU A 840 -19.25 5.11 2.78
N MET A 841 -20.43 5.40 3.33
CA MET A 841 -20.97 4.70 4.50
C MET A 841 -21.78 3.44 4.15
N VAL A 842 -21.98 3.15 2.87
CA VAL A 842 -22.84 2.06 2.39
C VAL A 842 -22.31 0.69 2.80
N ALA A 843 -20.99 0.47 2.78
CA ALA A 843 -20.39 -0.79 3.19
C ALA A 843 -20.65 -1.10 4.67
N LEU A 844 -20.48 -0.11 5.54
CA LEU A 844 -20.76 -0.20 6.98
C LEU A 844 -22.26 -0.38 7.26
N PHE A 845 -23.12 0.26 6.44
CA PHE A 845 -24.56 0.10 6.55
C PHE A 845 -24.98 -1.35 6.26
N PHE A 846 -24.46 -1.95 5.19
CA PHE A 846 -24.76 -3.34 4.88
C PHE A 846 -24.26 -4.31 5.94
N GLU A 847 -23.08 -4.07 6.53
CA GLU A 847 -22.57 -4.85 7.66
C GLU A 847 -23.51 -4.76 8.88
N ALA A 848 -24.02 -3.57 9.19
CA ALA A 848 -25.00 -3.38 10.27
C ALA A 848 -26.33 -4.10 9.98
N MET A 849 -26.85 -3.98 8.77
CA MET A 849 -28.09 -4.67 8.37
C MET A 849 -27.94 -6.19 8.40
N GLU A 850 -26.80 -6.71 7.95
CA GLU A 850 -26.50 -8.15 8.01
C GLU A 850 -26.48 -8.65 9.46
N SER A 851 -25.87 -7.89 10.37
CA SER A 851 -25.87 -8.21 11.81
C SER A 851 -27.29 -8.21 12.39
N LEU A 852 -28.07 -7.17 12.15
CA LEU A 852 -29.45 -7.06 12.67
C LEU A 852 -30.36 -8.17 12.14
N LEU A 853 -30.21 -8.54 10.87
CA LEU A 853 -31.02 -9.59 10.24
C LEU A 853 -30.60 -11.02 10.60
N LYS A 854 -29.35 -11.24 11.06
CA LYS A 854 -28.88 -12.55 11.54
C LYS A 854 -29.40 -12.90 12.93
N PHE A 855 -29.42 -11.93 13.85
CA PHE A 855 -29.82 -12.17 15.25
C PHE A 855 -31.33 -12.00 15.51
N GLY A 856 -32.06 -11.33 14.61
CA GLY A 856 -33.48 -11.01 14.77
C GLY A 856 -34.48 -12.09 14.34
N CYS A 857 -34.04 -13.22 13.78
CA CYS A 857 -34.94 -14.26 13.26
C CYS A 857 -34.69 -15.63 13.88
N GLY A 858 -35.12 -15.77 15.14
CA GLY A 858 -35.52 -17.05 15.72
C GLY A 858 -34.49 -18.17 15.70
N VAL A 859 -33.34 -17.98 16.34
CA VAL A 859 -32.58 -19.09 16.93
C VAL A 859 -32.29 -18.72 18.38
N VAL A 860 -33.07 -19.29 19.30
CA VAL A 860 -32.70 -19.37 20.71
C VAL A 860 -31.37 -20.14 20.76
N SER A 861 -30.35 -19.53 21.34
CA SER A 861 -29.01 -20.06 21.51
C SER A 861 -29.05 -21.44 22.18
N GLN A 862 -28.86 -22.51 21.41
CA GLN A 862 -28.70 -23.87 21.92
C GLN A 862 -27.27 -24.14 22.42
N GLU A 863 -26.31 -23.23 22.19
CA GLU A 863 -24.90 -23.39 22.61
C GLU A 863 -24.59 -22.91 24.04
N LEU A 864 -25.61 -22.58 24.85
CA LEU A 864 -25.46 -22.25 26.28
C LEU A 864 -25.97 -23.34 27.23
N ILE A 865 -26.24 -24.56 26.73
CA ILE A 865 -26.69 -25.69 27.56
C ILE A 865 -25.66 -26.84 27.65
N ASP A 866 -24.64 -26.92 26.78
CA ASP A 866 -23.66 -28.02 26.81
C ASP A 866 -22.31 -27.65 27.48
N SER A 867 -22.31 -26.68 28.40
CA SER A 867 -21.13 -26.37 29.24
C SER A 867 -21.50 -25.88 30.64
N ALA A 868 -22.42 -26.59 31.30
CA ALA A 868 -22.66 -26.49 32.75
C ALA A 868 -22.63 -27.90 33.37
#